data_AF-A0A6P3XNH6-F1
#
_entry.id   AF-A0A6P3XNH6-F1
#
_cell.length_a   1.000
_cell.length_b   1.000
_cell.length_c   1.000
_cell.angle_alpha   90.00
_cell.angle_beta   90.00
_cell.angle_gamma   90.00
#
_symmetry.space_group_name_H-M   'P 1'
#
loop_
_entity.id
_entity.type
_entity.pdbx_description
1 polymer ?
#
loop_
_entity_poly.entity_id
_entity_poly.type
_entity_poly.pdbx_seq_one_letter_code
_entity_poly.pdbx_strand_id
1 'polypeptide(L)'
;MAARWLLLALLVAHAAALPDFIRIGGLFHPSDDKQEVAFRYAAEKINANRDILPKSRLSAQVEVIQPQDSFHASKRVCHLLRGGVAAIFGPQSAHTASHVQSICDTMEIPHLETRWDYRIRRQSCLVNLYPHPTTLSKAYVDLVKAWGWKSFTIIYENNEGLVRLQELLKAHGPSEFPITVRQLSEGSEYRPMLKQIKNSAESHIVLDCSTERIYDVLKQAQQIGMMSDYHSYLITSLDLHTVDLEEFRHGGTNITAFRLVDPEKPEIQKVIQDWIYGEKRYNRELDMGQNSNKVEMTGLTGIIKFDHQGFRSDFMLDIIELNSKEGLKKIGTWNSTKGINFTRSYGDVYTQIVENLQNKTFIVTTILSAPYCMRKDSSEKLTGNAQFEGYSVDLIYEISRLLGFNYTFRLVPDGRYGSFNKQTKEWDGMMKELLDQKADLAIADLTITYDREQVVDFTMPFMPLGISILYRKPIKQPPNLFSFLSPLSLDVWIYMATAYLGVSVLLFILARFSPYEWENPHPCNGQSEVLENEFTLLNSLWFTIGSLMQQGSDIAPKAVSTRMVAGMWWFFTLIMISSYTANLAAFLTVERMDSPIESAEDLAKQTKIKYGALKGGSTAAFFRDSNFSTYQRMWSFMDSAKPTVFTSSNVEGVDRVIKGKGSYAFLMESTSIEYVIERNCDLTQVGGLLDSKGYGIAMPPNSPYRTAISGAILKLQEEGKLHMLKTRWWKEKRGGGSCRDDTSKSSSAANELGLANVGGVFVVLMGGMGVACVIAVCEFVWKSRKVAIEERKQKSSGKPICEGFTDLH
;
A
#
# COMPACT_ATOMS: atom_id res chain seq x y z
N MET A 1 -5.06 65.68 73.46
CA MET A 1 -6.14 64.82 72.91
C MET A 1 -6.98 65.50 71.82
N ALA A 2 -7.23 66.82 71.87
CA ALA A 2 -8.04 67.51 70.83
C ALA A 2 -7.39 67.57 69.43
N ALA A 3 -6.06 67.66 69.32
CA ALA A 3 -5.37 67.73 68.02
C ALA A 3 -5.41 66.42 67.21
N ARG A 4 -5.57 65.26 67.86
CA ARG A 4 -5.70 63.95 67.17
C ARG A 4 -7.08 63.73 66.54
N TRP A 5 -8.13 64.34 67.11
CA TRP A 5 -9.49 64.25 66.58
C TRP A 5 -9.73 65.18 65.38
N LEU A 6 -9.07 66.34 65.34
CA LEU A 6 -9.10 67.23 64.17
C LEU A 6 -8.36 66.64 62.95
N LEU A 7 -7.24 65.95 63.19
CA LEU A 7 -6.54 65.20 62.13
C LEU A 7 -7.34 63.99 61.62
N LEU A 8 -8.08 63.28 62.49
CA LEU A 8 -9.00 62.23 62.07
C LEU A 8 -10.20 62.78 61.28
N ALA A 9 -10.77 63.92 61.67
CA ALA A 9 -11.87 64.56 60.94
C ALA A 9 -11.44 65.09 59.56
N LEU A 10 -10.22 65.63 59.44
CA LEU A 10 -9.61 66.04 58.16
C LEU A 10 -9.25 64.85 57.26
N LEU A 11 -8.92 63.68 57.85
CA LEU A 11 -8.71 62.43 57.13
C LEU A 11 -10.02 61.77 56.66
N VAL A 12 -11.11 61.88 57.43
CA VAL A 12 -12.44 61.39 57.03
C VAL A 12 -13.09 62.27 55.95
N ALA A 13 -12.75 63.56 55.89
CA ALA A 13 -13.18 64.44 54.80
C ALA A 13 -12.48 64.16 53.45
N HIS A 14 -11.44 63.32 53.43
CA HIS A 14 -10.74 62.89 52.22
C HIS A 14 -11.07 61.45 51.81
N ALA A 15 -12.20 60.90 52.25
CA ALA A 15 -12.80 59.77 51.54
C ALA A 15 -13.23 60.28 50.16
N ALA A 16 -12.32 60.19 49.19
CA ALA A 16 -12.50 60.66 47.82
C ALA A 16 -13.70 59.96 47.21
N ALA A 17 -14.86 60.61 47.28
CA ALA A 17 -15.99 60.29 46.43
C ALA A 17 -15.51 60.51 44.98
N LEU A 18 -15.82 59.55 44.10
CA LEU A 18 -15.57 59.71 42.67
C LEU A 18 -16.20 61.02 42.18
N PRO A 19 -15.53 61.77 41.28
CA PRO A 19 -16.07 63.02 40.77
C PRO A 19 -17.39 62.78 40.02
N ASP A 20 -18.26 63.80 39.95
CA ASP A 20 -19.54 63.71 39.25
C ASP A 20 -19.37 63.33 37.77
N PHE A 21 -18.26 63.76 37.16
CA PHE A 21 -17.86 63.38 35.81
C PHE A 21 -16.44 62.80 35.80
N ILE A 22 -16.32 61.58 35.29
CA ILE A 22 -15.04 60.90 35.03
C ILE A 22 -14.76 61.03 33.54
N ARG A 23 -13.75 61.83 33.18
CA ARG A 23 -13.38 62.05 31.78
C ARG A 23 -12.51 60.90 31.28
N ILE A 24 -12.82 60.33 30.13
CA ILE A 24 -12.01 59.28 29.47
C ILE A 24 -11.62 59.76 28.07
N GLY A 25 -10.35 59.61 27.72
CA GLY A 25 -9.81 60.04 26.43
C GLY A 25 -9.85 58.90 25.41
N GLY A 26 -10.24 59.18 24.16
CA GLY A 26 -10.15 58.26 23.04
C GLY A 26 -9.38 58.89 21.88
N LEU A 27 -8.36 58.20 21.39
CA LEU A 27 -7.52 58.61 20.26
C LEU A 27 -7.79 57.70 19.07
N PHE A 28 -8.29 58.28 17.97
CA PHE A 28 -8.68 57.53 16.77
C PHE A 28 -8.08 58.15 15.52
N HIS A 29 -7.81 57.33 14.51
CA HIS A 29 -7.51 57.83 13.16
C HIS A 29 -8.80 58.07 12.38
N PRO A 30 -8.73 58.82 11.26
CA PRO A 30 -9.88 58.98 10.35
C PRO A 30 -10.46 57.66 9.84
N SER A 31 -9.66 56.59 9.77
CA SER A 31 -10.08 55.24 9.38
C SER A 31 -10.74 54.43 10.51
N ASP A 32 -10.67 54.90 11.76
CA ASP A 32 -11.10 54.15 12.95
C ASP A 32 -12.51 54.60 13.41
N ASP A 33 -13.37 54.99 12.46
CA ASP A 33 -14.70 55.55 12.70
C ASP A 33 -15.61 54.60 13.49
N LYS A 34 -15.59 53.31 13.12
CA LYS A 34 -16.36 52.26 13.81
C LYS A 34 -15.93 52.11 15.27
N GLN A 35 -14.63 52.19 15.55
CA GLN A 35 -14.07 52.08 16.90
C GLN A 35 -14.41 53.33 17.73
N GLU A 36 -14.41 54.51 17.13
CA GLU A 36 -14.84 55.75 17.78
C GLU A 36 -16.31 55.67 18.22
N VAL A 37 -17.20 55.22 17.31
CA VAL A 37 -18.62 55.02 17.63
C VAL A 37 -18.76 54.02 18.78
N ALA A 38 -17.93 52.97 18.82
CA ALA A 38 -17.98 51.93 19.86
C ALA A 38 -17.59 52.44 21.22
N PHE A 39 -16.58 53.29 21.25
CA PHE A 39 -16.14 53.95 22.45
C PHE A 39 -17.21 54.87 23.04
N ARG A 40 -17.87 55.69 22.19
CA ARG A 40 -18.96 56.56 22.63
C ARG A 40 -20.16 55.78 23.13
N TYR A 41 -20.61 54.78 22.37
CA TYR A 41 -21.72 53.92 22.74
C TYR A 41 -21.45 53.19 24.06
N ALA A 42 -20.24 52.67 24.29
CA ALA A 42 -19.87 52.02 25.53
C ALA A 42 -19.95 52.96 26.75
N ALA A 43 -19.48 54.22 26.60
CA ALA A 43 -19.58 55.22 27.65
C ALA A 43 -21.05 55.56 27.98
N GLU A 44 -21.89 55.71 26.96
CA GLU A 44 -23.33 55.93 27.13
C GLU A 44 -24.03 54.75 27.81
N LYS A 45 -23.69 53.53 27.40
CA LYS A 45 -24.25 52.30 27.97
C LYS A 45 -23.93 52.16 29.46
N ILE A 46 -22.71 52.47 29.88
CA ILE A 46 -22.32 52.47 31.29
C ILE A 46 -23.06 53.59 32.05
N ASN A 47 -23.23 54.77 31.44
CA ASN A 47 -23.95 55.88 32.04
C ASN A 47 -25.45 55.63 32.24
N ALA A 48 -26.06 54.79 31.40
CA ALA A 48 -27.44 54.36 31.57
C ALA A 48 -27.58 53.43 32.79
N ASN A 49 -26.62 52.53 32.99
CA ASN A 49 -26.66 51.58 34.11
C ASN A 49 -26.15 52.21 35.42
N ARG A 50 -27.09 52.61 36.29
CA ARG A 50 -26.78 53.20 37.61
C ARG A 50 -26.21 52.22 38.63
N ASP A 51 -26.24 50.91 38.38
CA ASP A 51 -25.64 49.92 39.27
C ASP A 51 -24.11 49.89 39.15
N ILE A 52 -23.56 50.36 38.02
CA ILE A 52 -22.12 50.42 37.77
C ILE A 52 -21.52 51.70 38.38
N LEU A 53 -22.12 52.85 38.09
CA LEU A 53 -21.72 54.16 38.63
C LEU A 53 -22.95 54.90 39.20
N PRO A 54 -23.25 54.74 40.50
CA PRO A 54 -24.49 55.28 41.08
C PRO A 54 -24.50 56.81 41.23
N LYS A 55 -23.31 57.44 41.28
CA LYS A 55 -23.16 58.90 41.53
C LYS A 55 -22.30 59.63 40.49
N SER A 56 -21.60 58.92 39.62
CA SER A 56 -20.66 59.48 38.65
C SER A 56 -21.08 59.13 37.23
N ARG A 57 -20.70 59.95 36.25
CA ARG A 57 -20.90 59.67 34.81
C ARG A 57 -19.59 59.71 34.05
N LEU A 58 -19.43 58.82 33.08
CA LEU A 58 -18.34 58.84 32.11
C LEU A 58 -18.56 59.95 31.07
N SER A 59 -17.52 60.73 30.79
CA SER A 59 -17.49 61.74 29.74
C SER A 59 -16.42 61.37 28.73
N ALA A 60 -16.84 60.92 27.54
CA ALA A 60 -15.94 60.53 26.46
C ALA A 60 -15.38 61.77 25.74
N GLN A 61 -14.07 61.99 25.83
CA GLN A 61 -13.33 63.01 25.10
C GLN A 61 -12.59 62.37 23.94
N VAL A 62 -13.03 62.68 22.72
CA VAL A 62 -12.48 62.06 21.51
C VAL A 62 -11.58 63.06 20.79
N GLU A 63 -10.39 62.61 20.42
CA GLU A 63 -9.43 63.36 19.62
C GLU A 63 -9.00 62.55 18.40
N VAL A 64 -9.08 63.16 17.21
CA VAL A 64 -8.68 62.52 15.95
C VAL A 64 -7.23 62.88 15.64
N ILE A 65 -6.42 61.88 15.33
CA ILE A 65 -4.99 62.01 15.02
C ILE A 65 -4.65 61.40 13.66
N GLN A 66 -3.58 61.87 13.00
CA GLN A 66 -3.12 61.28 11.74
C GLN A 66 -2.23 60.05 12.01
N PRO A 67 -2.32 58.99 11.18
CA PRO A 67 -1.42 57.85 11.29
C PRO A 67 0.04 58.28 11.15
N GLN A 68 0.93 57.66 11.94
CA GLN A 68 2.38 57.94 11.93
C GLN A 68 2.83 59.36 12.34
N ASP A 69 1.91 60.28 12.66
CA ASP A 69 2.26 61.61 13.18
C ASP A 69 2.29 61.61 14.72
N SER A 70 3.45 61.24 15.27
CA SER A 70 3.67 61.18 16.71
C SER A 70 3.66 62.54 17.41
N PHE A 71 4.03 63.61 16.69
CA PHE A 71 4.04 64.96 17.25
C PHE A 71 2.61 65.47 17.45
N HIS A 72 1.76 65.31 16.44
CA HIS A 72 0.34 65.66 16.55
C HIS A 72 -0.34 64.80 17.63
N ALA A 73 -0.06 63.50 17.68
CA ALA A 73 -0.56 62.62 18.73
C ALA A 73 -0.16 63.12 20.13
N SER A 74 1.10 63.48 20.34
CA SER A 74 1.59 64.02 21.62
C SER A 74 0.86 65.30 22.03
N LYS A 75 0.61 66.21 21.08
CA LYS A 75 -0.15 67.45 21.35
C LYS A 75 -1.59 67.17 21.77
N ARG A 76 -2.26 66.19 21.15
CA ARG A 76 -3.63 65.77 21.51
C ARG A 76 -3.68 65.05 22.84
N VAL A 77 -2.71 64.19 23.15
CA VAL A 77 -2.56 63.60 24.49
C VAL A 77 -2.43 64.71 25.53
N CYS A 78 -1.51 65.68 25.36
CA CYS A 78 -1.37 66.79 26.29
C CYS A 78 -2.67 67.61 26.45
N HIS A 79 -3.50 67.71 25.41
CA HIS A 79 -4.83 68.32 25.53
C HIS A 79 -5.72 67.51 26.47
N LEU A 80 -5.85 66.19 26.24
CA LEU A 80 -6.63 65.29 27.09
C LEU A 80 -6.15 65.33 28.55
N LEU A 81 -4.84 65.37 28.75
CA LEU A 81 -4.22 65.48 30.08
C LEU A 81 -4.59 66.77 30.81
N ARG A 82 -4.56 67.92 30.12
CA ARG A 82 -5.05 69.21 30.68
C ARG A 82 -6.52 69.15 31.05
N GLY A 83 -7.30 68.35 30.32
CA GLY A 83 -8.69 68.04 30.62
C GLY A 83 -8.89 67.15 31.85
N GLY A 84 -7.84 66.55 32.42
CA GLY A 84 -7.95 65.65 33.57
C GLY A 84 -8.65 64.34 33.24
N VAL A 85 -8.18 63.64 32.20
CA VAL A 85 -8.69 62.29 31.85
C VAL A 85 -8.20 61.24 32.84
N ALA A 86 -9.07 60.29 33.16
CA ALA A 86 -8.78 59.16 34.04
C ALA A 86 -8.10 57.98 33.32
N ALA A 87 -8.28 57.87 32.01
CA ALA A 87 -7.65 56.85 31.16
C ALA A 87 -7.65 57.32 29.69
N ILE A 88 -6.74 56.78 28.89
CA ILE A 88 -6.63 57.02 27.45
C ILE A 88 -6.76 55.71 26.69
N PHE A 89 -7.60 55.68 25.65
CA PHE A 89 -7.86 54.54 24.79
C PHE A 89 -7.33 54.79 23.37
N GLY A 90 -6.68 53.78 22.79
CA GLY A 90 -6.07 53.88 21.46
C GLY A 90 -4.80 54.73 21.45
N PRO A 91 -4.11 54.89 20.30
CA PRO A 91 -4.59 54.64 18.93
C PRO A 91 -4.19 53.28 18.31
N GLN A 92 -4.65 52.99 17.08
CA GLN A 92 -4.38 51.72 16.38
C GLN A 92 -2.98 51.61 15.74
N SER A 93 -2.34 52.73 15.40
CA SER A 93 -1.04 52.72 14.71
C SER A 93 0.09 52.51 15.72
N ALA A 94 0.96 51.55 15.43
CA ALA A 94 2.04 51.14 16.31
C ALA A 94 2.99 52.29 16.69
N HIS A 95 3.32 53.13 15.72
CA HIS A 95 4.24 54.26 15.92
C HIS A 95 3.63 55.27 16.90
N THR A 96 2.41 55.73 16.64
CA THR A 96 1.70 56.70 17.49
C THR A 96 1.40 56.12 18.87
N ALA A 97 0.97 54.87 18.96
CA ALA A 97 0.68 54.20 20.23
C ALA A 97 1.89 54.13 21.15
N SER A 98 3.08 53.81 20.62
CA SER A 98 4.32 53.79 21.42
C SER A 98 4.67 55.14 22.05
N HIS A 99 4.36 56.25 21.36
CA HIS A 99 4.57 57.60 21.90
C HIS A 99 3.52 57.97 22.94
N VAL A 100 2.24 57.65 22.70
CA VAL A 100 1.15 57.85 23.67
C VAL A 100 1.47 57.08 24.95
N GLN A 101 1.88 55.83 24.83
CA GLN A 101 2.25 54.96 25.93
C GLN A 101 3.41 55.56 26.77
N SER A 102 4.44 56.10 26.13
CA SER A 102 5.56 56.74 26.85
C SER A 102 5.10 57.95 27.67
N ILE A 103 4.14 58.73 27.17
CA ILE A 103 3.57 59.87 27.90
C ILE A 103 2.72 59.36 29.06
N CYS A 104 1.88 58.35 28.82
CA CYS A 104 1.03 57.72 29.82
C CYS A 104 1.83 57.13 30.99
N ASP A 105 2.94 56.43 30.72
CA ASP A 105 3.83 55.92 31.77
C ASP A 105 4.47 57.05 32.58
N THR A 106 4.89 58.14 31.92
CA THR A 106 5.50 59.29 32.59
C THR A 106 4.50 60.04 33.48
N MET A 107 3.25 60.10 33.05
CA MET A 107 2.16 60.82 33.72
C MET A 107 1.33 59.91 34.64
N GLU A 108 1.70 58.64 34.78
CA GLU A 108 1.01 57.61 35.56
C GLU A 108 -0.47 57.43 35.19
N ILE A 109 -0.79 57.54 33.90
CA ILE A 109 -2.17 57.42 33.39
C ILE A 109 -2.36 56.09 32.67
N PRO A 110 -3.42 55.33 33.00
CA PRO A 110 -3.73 54.08 32.32
C PRO A 110 -3.95 54.29 30.81
N HIS A 111 -3.22 53.51 30.00
CA HIS A 111 -3.35 53.46 28.56
C HIS A 111 -3.91 52.09 28.15
N LEU A 112 -5.04 52.11 27.43
CA LEU A 112 -5.73 50.91 26.98
C LEU A 112 -5.61 50.76 25.47
N GLU A 113 -5.02 49.64 25.06
CA GLU A 113 -4.85 49.28 23.65
C GLU A 113 -5.75 48.10 23.26
N THR A 114 -6.20 48.09 22.01
CA THR A 114 -6.94 46.98 21.39
C THR A 114 -6.25 46.43 20.14
N ARG A 115 -5.05 46.93 19.82
CA ARG A 115 -4.25 46.53 18.67
C ARG A 115 -3.38 45.32 18.96
N TRP A 116 -3.07 44.57 17.92
CA TRP A 116 -2.01 43.57 17.98
C TRP A 116 -0.64 44.26 18.07
N ASP A 117 0.17 43.87 19.04
CA ASP A 117 1.56 44.32 19.17
C ASP A 117 2.42 43.19 19.74
N TYR A 118 3.55 42.92 19.08
CA TYR A 118 4.53 41.91 19.50
C TYR A 118 5.70 42.50 20.28
N ARG A 119 5.86 43.82 20.26
CA ARG A 119 6.96 44.53 20.94
C ARG A 119 6.61 44.90 22.37
N ILE A 120 5.48 44.42 22.88
CA ILE A 120 4.99 44.85 24.18
C ILE A 120 6.00 44.43 25.25
N ARG A 121 6.58 45.44 25.89
CA ARG A 121 7.36 45.28 27.11
C ARG A 121 6.45 45.69 28.26
N ARG A 122 6.55 45.00 29.39
CA ARG A 122 5.77 45.36 30.57
C ARG A 122 6.09 46.81 30.94
N GLN A 123 5.09 47.65 30.83
CA GLN A 123 5.08 49.06 31.21
C GLN A 123 4.01 49.23 32.29
N SER A 124 4.26 50.10 33.26
CA SER A 124 3.47 50.16 34.50
C SER A 124 2.00 50.54 34.26
N CYS A 125 1.71 51.27 33.17
CA CYS A 125 0.37 51.81 32.91
C CYS A 125 -0.33 51.24 31.65
N LEU A 126 0.26 50.26 30.95
CA LEU A 126 -0.31 49.68 29.74
C LEU A 126 -1.23 48.49 30.04
N VAL A 127 -2.43 48.49 29.45
CA VAL A 127 -3.33 47.33 29.41
C VAL A 127 -3.72 47.06 27.95
N ASN A 128 -3.23 45.95 27.38
CA ASN A 128 -3.65 45.53 26.04
C ASN A 128 -4.75 44.46 26.14
N LEU A 129 -5.90 44.75 25.52
CA LEU A 129 -7.06 43.86 25.47
C LEU A 129 -6.97 42.83 24.33
N TYR A 130 -6.05 43.02 23.39
CA TYR A 130 -5.80 42.07 22.31
C TYR A 130 -5.10 40.80 22.87
N PRO A 131 -5.48 39.59 22.43
CA PRO A 131 -4.82 38.35 22.80
C PRO A 131 -3.30 38.39 22.61
N HIS A 132 -2.53 37.93 23.61
CA HIS A 132 -1.07 37.98 23.52
C HIS A 132 -0.55 37.20 22.28
N PRO A 133 0.35 37.77 21.47
CA PRO A 133 0.75 37.19 20.18
C PRO A 133 1.27 35.76 20.29
N THR A 134 2.18 35.48 21.24
CA THR A 134 2.77 34.12 21.36
C THR A 134 1.73 33.07 21.72
N THR A 135 0.74 33.44 22.54
CA THR A 135 -0.38 32.55 22.91
C THR A 135 -1.29 32.31 21.72
N LEU A 136 -1.59 33.35 20.94
CA LEU A 136 -2.36 33.23 19.71
C LEU A 136 -1.62 32.37 18.67
N SER A 137 -0.31 32.56 18.51
CA SER A 137 0.52 31.75 17.61
C SER A 137 0.56 30.27 18.02
N LYS A 138 0.55 29.99 19.34
CA LYS A 138 0.44 28.63 19.87
C LYS A 138 -0.86 27.97 19.43
N ALA A 139 -1.97 28.70 19.35
CA ALA A 139 -3.23 28.16 18.84
C ALA A 139 -3.11 27.69 17.38
N TYR A 140 -2.46 28.47 16.52
CA TYR A 140 -2.18 28.06 15.13
C TYR A 140 -1.30 26.80 15.08
N VAL A 141 -0.25 26.73 15.90
CA VAL A 141 0.63 25.55 16.01
C VAL A 141 -0.14 24.30 16.42
N ASP A 142 -0.96 24.41 17.47
CA ASP A 142 -1.74 23.29 17.99
C ASP A 142 -2.71 22.77 16.92
N LEU A 143 -3.29 23.65 16.10
CA LEU A 143 -4.26 23.29 15.06
C LEU A 143 -3.61 22.58 13.87
N VAL A 144 -2.49 23.12 13.38
CA VAL A 144 -1.69 22.50 12.32
C VAL A 144 -1.18 21.13 12.76
N LYS A 145 -0.76 20.98 14.03
CA LYS A 145 -0.37 19.69 14.60
C LYS A 145 -1.55 18.72 14.74
N ALA A 146 -2.71 19.20 15.17
CA ALA A 146 -3.91 18.38 15.33
C ALA A 146 -4.41 17.82 13.97
N TRP A 147 -4.24 18.57 12.88
CA TRP A 147 -4.53 18.07 11.53
C TRP A 147 -3.40 17.24 10.91
N GLY A 148 -2.24 17.16 11.56
CA GLY A 148 -1.10 16.37 11.06
C GLY A 148 -0.46 16.93 9.80
N TRP A 149 -0.55 18.24 9.57
CA TRP A 149 0.07 18.89 8.40
C TRP A 149 1.60 18.81 8.49
N LYS A 150 2.23 18.15 7.52
CA LYS A 150 3.70 18.00 7.42
C LYS A 150 4.37 19.00 6.48
N SER A 151 3.64 19.46 5.47
CA SER A 151 4.04 20.47 4.50
C SER A 151 2.87 21.43 4.31
N PHE A 152 3.17 22.73 4.20
CA PHE A 152 2.20 23.79 3.93
C PHE A 152 2.93 25.05 3.44
N THR A 153 2.18 25.92 2.76
CA THR A 153 2.65 27.25 2.34
C THR A 153 2.05 28.34 3.22
N ILE A 154 2.89 29.24 3.72
CA ILE A 154 2.45 30.45 4.41
C ILE A 154 2.38 31.60 3.42
N ILE A 155 1.20 32.21 3.30
CA ILE A 155 0.96 33.44 2.55
C ILE A 155 0.71 34.55 3.56
N TYR A 156 1.55 35.57 3.56
CA TYR A 156 1.44 36.69 4.50
C TYR A 156 1.41 38.05 3.79
N GLU A 157 0.70 39.02 4.37
CA GLU A 157 0.60 40.37 3.81
C GLU A 157 1.81 41.25 4.16
N ASN A 158 2.05 41.46 5.46
CA ASN A 158 3.04 42.40 5.97
C ASN A 158 4.11 41.69 6.80
N ASN A 159 5.27 42.35 6.98
CA ASN A 159 6.34 41.83 7.84
C ASN A 159 5.88 41.50 9.27
N GLU A 160 4.86 42.21 9.77
CA GLU A 160 4.19 41.93 11.04
C GLU A 160 3.49 40.56 11.07
N GLY A 161 2.89 40.14 9.95
CA GLY A 161 2.25 38.84 9.81
C GLY A 161 3.23 37.68 9.97
N LEU A 162 4.46 37.83 9.46
CA LEU A 162 5.52 36.84 9.65
C LEU A 162 5.92 36.69 11.13
N VAL A 163 5.94 37.78 11.88
CA VAL A 163 6.19 37.76 13.33
C VAL A 163 5.04 37.09 14.08
N ARG A 164 3.79 37.33 13.67
CA ARG A 164 2.61 36.63 14.20
C ARG A 164 2.67 35.11 13.97
N LEU A 165 3.28 34.68 12.88
CA LEU A 165 3.46 33.27 12.53
C LEU A 165 4.82 32.68 12.94
N GLN A 166 5.61 33.41 13.72
CA GLN A 166 6.97 33.00 14.09
C GLN A 166 6.98 31.67 14.87
N GLU A 167 6.05 31.47 15.80
CA GLU A 167 5.97 30.21 16.55
C GLU A 167 5.59 29.03 15.66
N LEU A 168 4.78 29.27 14.60
CA LEU A 168 4.47 28.25 13.60
C LEU A 168 5.72 27.84 12.81
N LEU A 169 6.56 28.80 12.43
CA LEU A 169 7.84 28.56 11.76
C LEU A 169 8.85 27.82 12.67
N LYS A 170 8.92 28.18 13.96
CA LYS A 170 9.80 27.52 14.94
C LYS A 170 9.37 26.09 15.26
N ALA A 171 8.07 25.85 15.36
CA ALA A 171 7.52 24.56 15.77
C ALA A 171 7.79 23.43 14.77
N HIS A 172 8.06 23.77 13.50
CA HIS A 172 8.25 22.78 12.44
C HIS A 172 9.62 22.11 12.41
N GLY A 173 10.60 22.63 13.17
CA GLY A 173 11.95 22.08 13.25
C GLY A 173 12.65 21.88 11.88
N PRO A 174 13.81 21.21 11.84
CA PRO A 174 14.38 20.69 10.60
C PRO A 174 13.61 19.44 10.15
N SER A 175 12.35 19.64 9.73
CA SER A 175 11.53 18.62 9.07
C SER A 175 12.13 18.23 7.71
N GLU A 176 11.91 16.98 7.27
CA GLU A 176 12.21 16.54 5.89
C GLU A 176 11.42 17.34 4.83
N PHE A 177 10.29 17.95 5.22
CA PHE A 177 9.40 18.71 4.33
C PHE A 177 9.51 20.22 4.58
N PRO A 178 9.94 21.02 3.57
CA PRO A 178 10.16 22.44 3.74
C PRO A 178 8.83 23.22 3.79
N ILE A 179 8.68 24.11 4.78
CA ILE A 179 7.63 25.15 4.75
C ILE A 179 8.04 26.19 3.72
N THR A 180 7.15 26.51 2.79
CA THR A 180 7.37 27.64 1.87
C THR A 180 6.65 28.88 2.39
N VAL A 181 7.28 30.04 2.22
CA VAL A 181 6.75 31.31 2.72
C VAL A 181 6.71 32.29 1.55
N ARG A 182 5.56 32.94 1.32
CA ARG A 182 5.31 33.86 0.22
C ARG A 182 4.62 35.12 0.72
N GLN A 183 5.10 36.27 0.27
CA GLN A 183 4.49 37.56 0.59
C GLN A 183 3.47 37.95 -0.48
N LEU A 184 2.30 38.45 -0.05
CA LEU A 184 1.33 39.08 -0.95
C LEU A 184 1.93 40.35 -1.54
N SER A 185 1.83 40.51 -2.85
CA SER A 185 2.14 41.77 -3.54
C SER A 185 1.22 42.89 -3.04
N GLU A 186 1.70 44.13 -3.02
CA GLU A 186 0.86 45.29 -2.64
C GLU A 186 -0.26 45.57 -3.67
N GLY A 187 -0.11 45.09 -4.90
CA GLY A 187 -1.14 45.20 -5.95
C GLY A 187 -2.28 44.19 -5.81
N SER A 188 -3.28 44.31 -6.70
CA SER A 188 -4.45 43.43 -6.75
C SER A 188 -4.22 42.13 -7.55
N GLU A 189 -2.99 41.84 -8.00
CA GLU A 189 -2.69 40.64 -8.77
C GLU A 189 -1.88 39.62 -7.95
N TYR A 190 -2.52 38.51 -7.57
CA TYR A 190 -1.93 37.40 -6.80
C TYR A 190 -1.75 36.13 -7.64
N ARG A 191 -2.41 36.03 -8.80
CA ARG A 191 -2.42 34.83 -9.66
C ARG A 191 -1.03 34.26 -9.98
N PRO A 192 0.02 35.04 -10.30
CA PRO A 192 1.32 34.48 -10.66
C PRO A 192 1.96 33.68 -9.51
N MET A 193 1.91 34.22 -8.30
CA MET A 193 2.40 33.57 -7.08
C MET A 193 1.56 32.34 -6.76
N LEU A 194 0.23 32.46 -6.79
CA LEU A 194 -0.65 31.32 -6.52
C LEU A 194 -0.42 30.20 -7.54
N LYS A 195 -0.18 30.52 -8.81
CA LYS A 195 0.19 29.53 -9.83
C LYS A 195 1.51 28.83 -9.52
N GLN A 196 2.49 29.51 -8.93
CA GLN A 196 3.72 28.87 -8.46
C GLN A 196 3.46 27.89 -7.32
N ILE A 197 2.58 28.25 -6.37
CA ILE A 197 2.18 27.39 -5.25
C ILE A 197 1.43 26.15 -5.76
N LYS A 198 0.51 26.34 -6.72
CA LYS A 198 -0.17 25.23 -7.39
C LYS A 198 0.81 24.27 -8.06
N ASN A 199 1.81 24.80 -8.76
CA ASN A 199 2.81 23.97 -9.45
C ASN A 199 3.74 23.22 -8.48
N SER A 200 3.89 23.66 -7.24
CA SER A 200 4.58 22.88 -6.20
C SER A 200 3.73 21.75 -5.60
N ALA A 201 2.49 21.55 -6.09
CA ALA A 201 1.55 20.54 -5.62
C ALA A 201 1.24 20.63 -4.11
N GLU A 202 1.35 21.83 -3.53
CA GLU A 202 1.05 22.06 -2.12
C GLU A 202 -0.46 22.24 -1.92
N SER A 203 -1.03 21.44 -1.02
CA SER A 203 -2.47 21.41 -0.75
C SER A 203 -2.87 22.22 0.48
N HIS A 204 -1.93 22.50 1.39
CA HIS A 204 -2.20 23.19 2.64
C HIS A 204 -1.67 24.62 2.60
N ILE A 205 -2.56 25.59 2.86
CA ILE A 205 -2.24 27.01 2.81
C ILE A 205 -2.61 27.67 4.15
N VAL A 206 -1.68 28.41 4.73
CA VAL A 206 -1.93 29.32 5.85
C VAL A 206 -1.98 30.73 5.29
N LEU A 207 -3.12 31.41 5.42
CA LEU A 207 -3.35 32.74 4.88
C LEU A 207 -3.45 33.77 6.01
N ASP A 208 -2.47 34.69 6.05
CA ASP A 208 -2.42 35.83 6.95
C ASP A 208 -2.53 37.14 6.17
N CYS A 209 -3.75 37.67 6.10
CA CYS A 209 -4.03 38.98 5.52
C CYS A 209 -5.21 39.65 6.21
N SER A 210 -5.35 40.95 5.96
CA SER A 210 -6.50 41.77 6.36
C SER A 210 -7.82 41.21 5.80
N THR A 211 -8.91 41.38 6.55
CA THR A 211 -10.24 40.88 6.18
C THR A 211 -10.72 41.38 4.82
N GLU A 212 -10.32 42.60 4.45
CA GLU A 212 -10.63 43.23 3.16
C GLU A 212 -10.02 42.48 1.97
N ARG A 213 -8.84 41.87 2.14
CA ARG A 213 -8.10 41.20 1.06
C ARG A 213 -8.39 39.70 0.96
N ILE A 214 -8.94 39.09 2.01
CA ILE A 214 -9.25 37.64 2.04
C ILE A 214 -10.12 37.25 0.84
N TYR A 215 -11.19 37.99 0.59
CA TYR A 215 -12.12 37.69 -0.50
C TYR A 215 -11.43 37.70 -1.87
N ASP A 216 -10.62 38.72 -2.17
CA ASP A 216 -9.90 38.84 -3.45
C ASP A 216 -8.86 37.73 -3.65
N VAL A 217 -8.15 37.35 -2.59
CA VAL A 217 -7.18 36.24 -2.62
C VAL A 217 -7.88 34.93 -2.92
N LEU A 218 -8.97 34.61 -2.20
CA LEU A 218 -9.75 33.38 -2.40
C LEU A 218 -10.39 33.34 -3.79
N LYS A 219 -10.89 34.48 -4.29
CA LYS A 219 -11.46 34.59 -5.64
C LYS A 219 -10.43 34.30 -6.73
N GLN A 220 -9.22 34.82 -6.60
CA GLN A 220 -8.14 34.53 -7.54
C GLN A 220 -7.65 33.09 -7.42
N ALA A 221 -7.60 32.52 -6.21
CA ALA A 221 -7.30 31.11 -5.98
C ALA A 221 -8.36 30.21 -6.66
N GLN A 222 -9.64 30.57 -6.60
CA GLN A 222 -10.71 29.84 -7.28
C GLN A 222 -10.52 29.83 -8.81
N GLN A 223 -10.19 30.98 -9.40
CA GLN A 223 -9.99 31.12 -10.86
C GLN A 223 -8.86 30.24 -11.41
N ILE A 224 -7.86 29.91 -10.60
CA ILE A 224 -6.75 29.04 -10.99
C ILE A 224 -6.93 27.60 -10.52
N GLY A 225 -8.05 27.26 -9.88
CA GLY A 225 -8.36 25.93 -9.38
C GLY A 225 -7.58 25.53 -8.12
N MET A 226 -7.25 26.48 -7.26
CA MET A 226 -6.71 26.25 -5.90
C MET A 226 -7.81 26.29 -4.82
N MET A 227 -9.07 26.21 -5.23
CA MET A 227 -10.25 26.06 -4.36
C MET A 227 -10.97 24.78 -4.78
N SER A 228 -10.38 23.63 -4.44
CA SER A 228 -10.96 22.30 -4.67
C SER A 228 -11.02 21.51 -3.35
N ASP A 229 -11.62 20.31 -3.37
CA ASP A 229 -11.72 19.40 -2.23
C ASP A 229 -10.36 18.95 -1.67
N TYR A 230 -9.29 19.11 -2.45
CA TYR A 230 -7.93 18.73 -2.07
C TYR A 230 -7.20 19.85 -1.33
N HIS A 231 -7.73 21.07 -1.34
CA HIS A 231 -7.08 22.22 -0.70
C HIS A 231 -7.66 22.47 0.69
N SER A 232 -6.79 22.82 1.64
CA SER A 232 -7.21 23.30 2.96
C SER A 232 -6.55 24.64 3.28
N TYR A 233 -7.36 25.59 3.70
CA TYR A 233 -6.95 26.93 4.10
C TYR A 233 -7.13 27.12 5.60
N LEU A 234 -6.06 27.54 6.27
CA LEU A 234 -6.10 28.09 7.62
C LEU A 234 -5.98 29.60 7.52
N ILE A 235 -7.06 30.31 7.82
CA ILE A 235 -7.09 31.77 7.85
C ILE A 235 -6.82 32.24 9.28
N THR A 236 -5.82 33.09 9.44
CA THR A 236 -5.35 33.53 10.77
C THR A 236 -6.22 34.64 11.37
N SER A 237 -6.95 35.38 10.52
CA SER A 237 -7.84 36.47 10.94
C SER A 237 -8.96 35.96 11.84
N LEU A 238 -9.10 36.58 13.02
CA LEU A 238 -10.14 36.25 14.01
C LEU A 238 -11.56 36.69 13.58
N ASP A 239 -11.62 37.51 12.53
CA ASP A 239 -12.82 38.17 12.02
C ASP A 239 -13.28 37.60 10.67
N LEU A 240 -12.90 36.36 10.33
CA LEU A 240 -13.33 35.71 9.08
C LEU A 240 -14.86 35.70 8.90
N HIS A 241 -15.60 35.63 10.00
CA HIS A 241 -17.06 35.66 10.02
C HIS A 241 -17.68 36.96 9.46
N THR A 242 -16.87 38.02 9.28
CA THR A 242 -17.30 39.29 8.67
C THR A 242 -17.17 39.30 7.15
N VAL A 243 -16.47 38.32 6.57
CA VAL A 243 -16.26 38.18 5.13
C VAL A 243 -17.38 37.32 4.54
N ASP A 244 -17.94 37.75 3.41
CA ASP A 244 -18.89 36.93 2.66
C ASP A 244 -18.16 35.78 1.95
N LEU A 245 -18.44 34.55 2.39
CA LEU A 245 -17.84 33.32 1.87
C LEU A 245 -18.81 32.49 1.02
N GLU A 246 -19.97 33.04 0.64
CA GLU A 246 -21.02 32.29 -0.07
C GLU A 246 -20.51 31.67 -1.38
N GLU A 247 -19.69 32.42 -2.14
CA GLU A 247 -19.12 31.98 -3.41
C GLU A 247 -18.15 30.78 -3.27
N PHE A 248 -17.55 30.61 -2.08
CA PHE A 248 -16.56 29.58 -1.80
C PHE A 248 -17.16 28.34 -1.12
N ARG A 249 -18.39 28.43 -0.63
CA ARG A 249 -19.10 27.36 0.10
C ARG A 249 -19.23 26.06 -0.71
N HIS A 250 -19.41 26.18 -2.02
CA HIS A 250 -19.59 25.04 -2.92
C HIS A 250 -18.29 24.56 -3.59
N GLY A 251 -17.15 25.18 -3.28
CA GLY A 251 -15.85 24.80 -3.83
C GLY A 251 -15.27 23.51 -3.23
N GLY A 252 -15.85 23.00 -2.14
CA GLY A 252 -15.38 21.79 -1.46
C GLY A 252 -14.09 21.94 -0.63
N THR A 253 -13.43 23.09 -0.76
CA THR A 253 -12.24 23.47 0.00
C THR A 253 -12.51 23.58 1.48
N ASN A 254 -11.64 22.99 2.29
CA ASN A 254 -11.75 23.12 3.73
C ASN A 254 -11.17 24.47 4.19
N ILE A 255 -12.04 25.41 4.60
CA ILE A 255 -11.63 26.71 5.11
C ILE A 255 -11.86 26.74 6.61
N THR A 256 -10.80 27.00 7.34
CA THR A 256 -10.78 26.96 8.80
C THR A 256 -10.20 28.24 9.35
N ALA A 257 -10.75 28.70 10.47
CA ALA A 257 -10.25 29.89 11.16
C ALA A 257 -10.52 29.80 12.65
N PHE A 258 -9.84 30.67 13.39
CA PHE A 258 -10.20 30.94 14.77
C PHE A 258 -11.18 32.10 14.84
N ARG A 259 -12.04 32.08 15.84
CA ARG A 259 -13.01 33.13 16.12
C ARG A 259 -12.97 33.48 17.60
N LEU A 260 -12.82 34.77 17.90
CA LEU A 260 -12.79 35.26 19.28
C LEU A 260 -14.18 35.69 19.79
N VAL A 261 -15.02 36.20 18.89
CA VAL A 261 -16.37 36.69 19.20
C VAL A 261 -17.40 35.84 18.44
N ASP A 262 -18.37 35.29 19.16
CA ASP A 262 -19.41 34.44 18.58
C ASP A 262 -20.69 35.25 18.32
N PRO A 263 -20.99 35.65 17.07
CA PRO A 263 -22.16 36.47 16.76
C PRO A 263 -23.50 35.75 17.02
N GLU A 264 -23.50 34.43 17.20
CA GLU A 264 -24.70 33.64 17.47
C GLU A 264 -25.12 33.68 18.95
N LYS A 265 -24.24 34.16 19.85
CA LYS A 265 -24.58 34.25 21.28
C LYS A 265 -25.73 35.24 21.51
N PRO A 266 -26.77 34.89 22.29
CA PRO A 266 -27.91 35.78 22.54
C PRO A 266 -27.53 37.13 23.14
N GLU A 267 -26.55 37.15 24.05
CA GLU A 267 -26.01 38.38 24.65
C GLU A 267 -25.40 39.30 23.59
N ILE A 268 -24.72 38.73 22.59
CA ILE A 268 -24.05 39.46 21.52
C ILE A 268 -25.07 39.91 20.47
N GLN A 269 -26.02 39.06 20.10
CA GLN A 269 -27.15 39.45 19.23
C GLN A 269 -27.94 40.62 19.81
N LYS A 270 -28.18 40.59 21.12
CA LYS A 270 -28.82 41.68 21.85
C LYS A 270 -27.99 42.96 21.78
N VAL A 271 -26.68 42.89 22.01
CA VAL A 271 -25.79 44.06 21.85
C VAL A 271 -25.77 44.57 20.40
N ILE A 272 -25.75 43.68 19.41
CA ILE A 272 -25.80 44.05 17.98
C ILE A 272 -27.14 44.70 17.62
N GLN A 273 -28.25 44.15 18.11
CA GLN A 273 -29.58 44.73 17.90
C GLN A 273 -29.67 46.10 18.58
N ASP A 274 -29.21 46.23 19.82
CA ASP A 274 -29.15 47.50 20.55
C ASP A 274 -28.21 48.50 19.86
N TRP A 275 -27.13 48.03 19.26
CA TRP A 275 -26.21 48.86 18.47
C TRP A 275 -26.87 49.39 17.21
N ILE A 276 -27.42 48.51 16.37
CA ILE A 276 -28.08 48.87 15.10
C ILE A 276 -29.32 49.74 15.36
N TYR A 277 -30.05 49.45 16.44
CA TYR A 277 -31.22 50.23 16.85
C TYR A 277 -30.81 51.55 17.52
N GLY A 278 -29.72 51.56 18.29
CA GLY A 278 -29.10 52.75 18.88
C GLY A 278 -28.58 53.72 17.83
N GLU A 279 -27.97 53.22 16.75
CA GLU A 279 -27.64 54.01 15.53
C GLU A 279 -28.90 54.61 14.87
N LYS A 280 -30.08 54.00 15.06
CA LYS A 280 -31.34 54.42 14.44
C LYS A 280 -32.25 55.27 15.34
N ARG A 281 -32.13 55.21 16.68
CA ARG A 281 -33.05 55.93 17.58
C ARG A 281 -32.59 55.90 19.04
N TYR A 282 -32.70 57.05 19.67
CA TYR A 282 -32.62 57.22 21.12
C TYR A 282 -33.47 56.23 21.95
N ASN A 283 -32.83 55.71 23.01
CA ASN A 283 -33.29 55.16 24.30
C ASN A 283 -34.20 53.92 24.38
N ARG A 284 -33.62 52.79 24.84
CA ARG A 284 -34.00 52.07 26.09
C ARG A 284 -33.00 50.99 26.53
N GLU A 285 -32.99 50.72 27.84
CA GLU A 285 -32.04 49.92 28.61
C GLU A 285 -32.29 48.40 28.57
N LEU A 286 -31.20 47.64 28.74
CA LEU A 286 -31.20 46.20 28.94
C LEU A 286 -30.22 45.80 30.04
N ASP A 287 -30.76 45.05 31.00
CA ASP A 287 -30.13 44.59 32.25
C ASP A 287 -29.12 43.45 32.02
N MET A 288 -28.02 43.44 32.79
CA MET A 288 -27.11 42.32 32.98
C MET A 288 -26.50 42.36 34.40
N GLY A 289 -26.72 41.26 35.13
CA GLY A 289 -26.44 41.10 36.55
C GLY A 289 -24.97 41.12 36.95
N GLN A 290 -24.75 41.52 38.21
CA GLN A 290 -23.46 41.65 38.86
C GLN A 290 -22.96 40.32 39.44
N ASN A 291 -21.64 40.10 39.34
CA ASN A 291 -20.86 39.60 40.46
C ASN A 291 -19.41 40.06 40.33
N SER A 292 -18.99 40.91 41.26
CA SER A 292 -17.65 41.49 41.36
C SER A 292 -16.74 40.64 42.23
N ASN A 293 -15.60 40.23 41.66
CA ASN A 293 -14.34 40.07 42.38
C ASN A 293 -13.17 40.37 41.42
N LYS A 294 -12.13 41.03 41.94
CA LYS A 294 -11.06 41.72 41.19
C LYS A 294 -10.27 40.82 40.23
N VAL A 295 -9.89 41.40 39.07
CA VAL A 295 -8.99 40.94 37.99
C VAL A 295 -9.59 40.02 36.90
N GLU A 296 -10.79 39.48 37.10
CA GLU A 296 -11.49 38.70 36.07
C GLU A 296 -12.79 39.44 35.67
N MET A 297 -12.94 39.72 34.37
CA MET A 297 -14.16 40.31 33.82
C MET A 297 -14.70 39.47 32.67
N THR A 298 -16.01 39.44 32.48
CA THR A 298 -16.63 38.80 31.32
C THR A 298 -17.05 39.87 30.33
N GLY A 299 -16.49 39.84 29.11
CA GLY A 299 -16.84 40.72 28.01
C GLY A 299 -17.37 39.96 26.79
N LEU A 300 -17.51 40.65 25.66
CA LEU A 300 -17.99 40.05 24.39
C LEU A 300 -17.11 38.89 23.90
N THR A 301 -15.81 38.97 24.20
CA THR A 301 -14.81 37.94 23.89
C THR A 301 -14.75 36.82 24.94
N GLY A 302 -15.74 36.72 25.83
CA GLY A 302 -15.73 35.82 26.98
C GLY A 302 -14.93 36.37 28.17
N ILE A 303 -14.32 35.46 28.94
CA ILE A 303 -13.53 35.82 30.12
C ILE A 303 -12.26 36.57 29.68
N ILE A 304 -12.01 37.71 30.31
CA ILE A 304 -10.82 38.54 30.16
C ILE A 304 -10.06 38.47 31.48
N LYS A 305 -8.87 37.89 31.41
CA LYS A 305 -7.95 37.73 32.53
C LYS A 305 -6.54 38.12 32.07
N PHE A 306 -5.81 38.77 32.96
CA PHE A 306 -4.42 39.16 32.74
C PHE A 306 -3.50 38.28 33.59
N ASP A 307 -2.35 37.90 33.04
CA ASP A 307 -1.33 37.17 33.79
C ASP A 307 -0.54 38.08 34.75
N HIS A 308 0.41 37.50 35.47
CA HIS A 308 1.29 38.23 36.40
C HIS A 308 2.14 39.33 35.73
N GLN A 309 2.23 39.32 34.40
CA GLN A 309 2.93 40.31 33.59
C GLN A 309 2.00 41.39 33.03
N GLY A 310 0.67 41.23 33.16
CA GLY A 310 -0.33 42.17 32.67
C GLY A 310 -0.84 41.87 31.25
N PHE A 311 -0.49 40.71 30.68
CA PHE A 311 -0.92 40.32 29.34
C PHE A 311 -2.18 39.47 29.36
N ARG A 312 -3.02 39.64 28.35
CA ARG A 312 -4.18 38.78 28.10
C ARG A 312 -3.74 37.46 27.45
N SER A 313 -3.25 36.55 28.28
CA SER A 313 -2.74 35.24 27.86
C SER A 313 -3.68 34.07 28.16
N ASP A 314 -4.76 34.29 28.92
CA ASP A 314 -5.81 33.29 29.15
C ASP A 314 -7.10 33.74 28.47
N PHE A 315 -7.42 33.11 27.34
CA PHE A 315 -8.60 33.36 26.54
C PHE A 315 -9.02 32.08 25.81
N MET A 316 -10.28 32.02 25.41
CA MET A 316 -10.84 30.91 24.65
C MET A 316 -11.05 31.35 23.20
N LEU A 317 -10.63 30.50 22.26
CA LEU A 317 -10.93 30.67 20.84
C LEU A 317 -11.91 29.59 20.40
N ASP A 318 -12.88 29.97 19.59
CA ASP A 318 -13.68 29.03 18.83
C ASP A 318 -12.93 28.64 17.56
N ILE A 319 -12.97 27.37 17.21
CA ILE A 319 -12.50 26.89 15.90
C ILE A 319 -13.71 26.78 15.01
N ILE A 320 -13.70 27.51 13.89
CA ILE A 320 -14.78 27.53 12.90
C ILE A 320 -14.30 26.96 11.57
N GLU A 321 -15.20 26.26 10.88
CA GLU A 321 -14.96 25.61 9.60
C GLU A 321 -16.12 25.95 8.64
N LEU A 322 -15.80 26.21 7.38
CA LEU A 322 -16.81 26.49 6.36
C LEU A 322 -17.47 25.18 5.91
N ASN A 323 -18.77 25.06 6.18
CA ASN A 323 -19.59 23.93 5.76
C ASN A 323 -20.43 24.28 4.52
N SER A 324 -20.55 23.33 3.60
CA SER A 324 -21.32 23.45 2.36
C SER A 324 -22.81 23.76 2.54
N LYS A 325 -23.43 23.38 3.67
CA LYS A 325 -24.88 23.56 3.93
C LYS A 325 -25.18 24.78 4.80
N GLU A 326 -24.49 24.90 5.94
CA GLU A 326 -24.82 25.85 7.00
C GLU A 326 -23.90 27.08 7.06
N GLY A 327 -22.87 27.16 6.20
CA GLY A 327 -21.87 28.23 6.25
C GLY A 327 -20.82 27.98 7.34
N LEU A 328 -20.27 29.04 7.94
CA LEU A 328 -19.26 28.92 8.99
C LEU A 328 -19.86 28.34 10.27
N LYS A 329 -19.40 27.16 10.68
CA LYS A 329 -19.87 26.46 11.88
C LYS A 329 -18.74 26.23 12.87
N LYS A 330 -19.05 26.31 14.16
CA LYS A 330 -18.12 25.97 15.24
C LYS A 330 -17.91 24.45 15.33
N ILE A 331 -16.64 24.02 15.28
CA ILE A 331 -16.22 22.60 15.32
C ILE A 331 -15.41 22.24 16.57
N GLY A 332 -15.02 23.23 17.37
CA GLY A 332 -14.23 23.02 18.58
C GLY A 332 -13.92 24.30 19.32
N THR A 333 -13.20 24.17 20.42
CA THR A 333 -12.65 25.27 21.21
C THR A 333 -11.17 25.05 21.47
N TRP A 334 -10.44 26.15 21.68
CA TRP A 334 -9.05 26.13 22.07
C TRP A 334 -8.83 27.00 23.31
N ASN A 335 -7.97 26.54 24.21
CA ASN A 335 -7.48 27.30 25.36
C ASN A 335 -5.98 27.04 25.54
N SER A 336 -5.22 28.06 25.95
CA SER A 336 -3.78 28.00 26.25
C SER A 336 -3.36 26.81 27.15
N THR A 337 -4.21 26.42 28.11
CA THR A 337 -3.92 25.36 29.10
C THR A 337 -4.29 23.96 28.63
N LYS A 338 -5.49 23.78 28.07
CA LYS A 338 -6.04 22.47 27.67
C LYS A 338 -5.77 22.12 26.20
N GLY A 339 -5.31 23.07 25.40
CA GLY A 339 -5.13 22.89 23.96
C GLY A 339 -6.48 22.86 23.22
N ILE A 340 -6.51 22.12 22.11
CA ILE A 340 -7.70 21.96 21.27
C ILE A 340 -8.64 20.91 21.83
N ASN A 341 -9.93 21.24 21.87
CA ASN A 341 -11.01 20.30 22.12
C ASN A 341 -12.02 20.35 20.97
N PHE A 342 -12.05 19.31 20.13
CA PHE A 342 -13.03 19.20 19.06
C PHE A 342 -14.37 18.72 19.60
N THR A 343 -15.47 19.35 19.16
CA THR A 343 -16.83 18.94 19.54
C THR A 343 -17.38 17.85 18.62
N ARG A 344 -16.79 17.65 17.44
CA ARG A 344 -17.22 16.66 16.44
C ARG A 344 -16.71 15.26 16.77
N SER A 345 -17.56 14.24 16.63
CA SER A 345 -17.15 12.84 16.65
C SER A 345 -16.55 12.41 15.31
N TYR A 346 -15.70 11.37 15.32
CA TYR A 346 -15.18 10.76 14.10
C TYR A 346 -16.31 10.28 13.16
N GLY A 347 -17.41 9.79 13.73
CA GLY A 347 -18.59 9.36 12.96
C GLY A 347 -19.27 10.50 12.21
N ASP A 348 -19.32 11.69 12.80
CA ASP A 348 -19.94 12.87 12.16
C ASP A 348 -19.11 13.33 10.96
N VAL A 349 -17.77 13.35 11.12
CA VAL A 349 -16.82 13.66 10.05
C VAL A 349 -16.96 12.67 8.90
N TYR A 350 -17.02 11.37 9.20
CA TYR A 350 -17.18 10.33 8.19
C TYR A 350 -18.50 10.50 7.42
N THR A 351 -19.60 10.79 8.12
CA THR A 351 -20.92 11.00 7.52
C THR A 351 -20.91 12.20 6.56
N GLN A 352 -20.28 13.30 6.97
CA GLN A 352 -20.13 14.48 6.11
C GLN A 352 -19.30 14.21 4.85
N ILE A 353 -18.23 13.41 4.95
CA ILE A 353 -17.43 12.99 3.78
C ILE A 353 -18.29 12.15 2.82
N VAL A 354 -19.10 11.21 3.34
CA VAL A 354 -19.99 10.38 2.52
C VAL A 354 -21.10 11.21 1.87
N GLU A 355 -21.68 12.19 2.56
CA GLU A 355 -22.65 13.11 1.97
C GLU A 355 -22.05 13.93 0.84
N ASN A 356 -20.82 14.44 1.02
CA ASN A 356 -20.12 15.18 -0.04
C ASN A 356 -19.77 14.30 -1.24
N LEU A 357 -19.51 13.00 -1.01
CA LEU A 357 -19.25 12.02 -2.07
C LEU A 357 -20.45 11.81 -2.99
N GLN A 358 -21.67 11.80 -2.46
CA GLN A 358 -22.88 11.48 -3.23
C GLN A 358 -23.13 12.45 -4.40
N ASN A 359 -22.73 13.72 -4.27
CA ASN A 359 -22.93 14.73 -5.31
C ASN A 359 -21.73 14.87 -6.26
N LYS A 360 -20.66 14.09 -6.07
CA LYS A 360 -19.42 14.19 -6.85
C LYS A 360 -19.39 13.19 -8.00
N THR A 361 -18.87 13.65 -9.14
CA THR A 361 -18.53 12.79 -10.27
C THR A 361 -17.02 12.66 -10.37
N PHE A 362 -16.47 11.48 -10.09
CA PHE A 362 -15.04 11.23 -10.17
C PHE A 362 -14.56 11.02 -11.62
N ILE A 363 -13.44 11.63 -11.97
CA ILE A 363 -12.70 11.31 -13.19
C ILE A 363 -11.73 10.16 -12.85
N VAL A 364 -12.05 8.97 -13.35
CA VAL A 364 -11.32 7.75 -13.07
C VAL A 364 -10.37 7.46 -14.23
N THR A 365 -9.07 7.60 -14.00
CA THR A 365 -8.05 7.21 -14.98
C THR A 365 -7.76 5.71 -14.91
N THR A 366 -7.60 5.09 -16.06
CA THR A 366 -7.32 3.64 -16.18
C THR A 366 -6.54 3.33 -17.44
N ILE A 367 -6.06 2.08 -17.54
CA ILE A 367 -5.31 1.55 -18.68
C ILE A 367 -5.97 0.26 -19.16
N LEU A 368 -5.89 -0.02 -20.48
CA LEU A 368 -6.39 -1.26 -21.04
C LEU A 368 -5.44 -2.42 -20.67
N SER A 369 -5.89 -3.28 -19.76
CA SER A 369 -5.18 -4.48 -19.31
C SER A 369 -6.20 -5.57 -18.97
N ALA A 370 -6.08 -6.74 -19.58
CA ALA A 370 -6.99 -7.86 -19.35
C ALA A 370 -6.58 -8.63 -18.08
N PRO A 371 -7.52 -9.00 -17.17
CA PRO A 371 -8.98 -8.79 -17.21
C PRO A 371 -9.49 -7.54 -16.47
N TYR A 372 -8.62 -6.62 -16.10
CA TYR A 372 -8.95 -5.46 -15.26
C TYR A 372 -9.84 -4.45 -15.96
N CYS A 373 -9.42 -3.99 -17.14
CA CYS A 373 -10.16 -3.07 -17.99
C CYS A 373 -9.95 -3.45 -19.45
N MET A 374 -11.03 -3.84 -20.10
CA MET A 374 -11.07 -4.28 -21.49
C MET A 374 -12.17 -3.51 -22.22
N ARG A 375 -12.05 -3.44 -23.55
CA ARG A 375 -13.16 -2.95 -24.37
C ARG A 375 -14.23 -4.03 -24.42
N LYS A 376 -15.49 -3.62 -24.27
CA LYS A 376 -16.64 -4.52 -24.37
C LYS A 376 -16.88 -4.89 -25.83
N ASP A 377 -17.02 -6.19 -26.10
CA ASP A 377 -17.38 -6.67 -27.44
C ASP A 377 -18.87 -6.46 -27.66
N SER A 378 -19.23 -5.53 -28.53
CA SER A 378 -20.61 -5.18 -28.85
C SER A 378 -20.71 -4.86 -30.34
N SER A 379 -21.82 -5.26 -30.97
CA SER A 379 -22.13 -4.90 -32.35
C SER A 379 -22.37 -3.39 -32.51
N GLU A 380 -22.84 -2.73 -31.44
CA GLU A 380 -23.06 -1.29 -31.39
C GLU A 380 -21.87 -0.54 -30.76
N LYS A 381 -21.59 0.66 -31.27
CA LYS A 381 -20.55 1.54 -30.73
C LYS A 381 -21.03 2.19 -29.43
N LEU A 382 -20.65 1.59 -28.31
CA LEU A 382 -20.96 2.10 -26.97
C LEU A 382 -20.15 3.37 -26.65
N THR A 383 -20.77 4.32 -25.95
CA THR A 383 -20.16 5.59 -25.51
C THR A 383 -20.14 5.70 -23.98
N GLY A 384 -19.23 6.51 -23.43
CA GLY A 384 -19.11 6.70 -21.98
C GLY A 384 -18.55 5.48 -21.26
N ASN A 385 -19.04 5.20 -20.05
CA ASN A 385 -18.52 4.10 -19.23
C ASN A 385 -18.87 2.71 -19.77
N ALA A 386 -19.98 2.59 -20.52
CA ALA A 386 -20.47 1.31 -21.02
C ALA A 386 -19.54 0.65 -22.05
N GLN A 387 -18.56 1.39 -22.60
CA GLN A 387 -17.58 0.86 -23.55
C GLN A 387 -16.55 -0.08 -22.89
N PHE A 388 -16.43 -0.03 -21.56
CA PHE A 388 -15.45 -0.79 -20.80
C PHE A 388 -16.12 -1.92 -20.02
N GLU A 389 -15.40 -3.02 -19.86
CA GLU A 389 -15.76 -4.12 -18.99
C GLU A 389 -14.50 -4.70 -18.34
N GLY A 390 -14.63 -5.32 -17.17
CA GLY A 390 -13.50 -5.95 -16.48
C GLY A 390 -13.63 -5.90 -14.96
N TYR A 391 -12.64 -6.48 -14.29
CA TYR A 391 -12.63 -6.54 -12.82
C TYR A 391 -12.60 -5.15 -12.18
N SER A 392 -11.76 -4.23 -12.68
CA SER A 392 -11.68 -2.86 -12.16
C SER A 392 -12.93 -2.06 -12.45
N VAL A 393 -13.62 -2.35 -13.56
CA VAL A 393 -14.90 -1.73 -13.92
C VAL A 393 -16.01 -2.16 -12.97
N ASP A 394 -16.13 -3.46 -12.69
CA ASP A 394 -17.10 -3.99 -11.73
C ASP A 394 -16.76 -3.52 -10.30
N LEU A 395 -15.48 -3.43 -9.94
CA LEU A 395 -15.03 -2.99 -8.62
C LEU A 395 -15.45 -1.54 -8.33
N ILE A 396 -15.16 -0.59 -9.23
CA ILE A 396 -15.55 0.81 -9.00
C ILE A 396 -17.08 0.97 -9.02
N TYR A 397 -17.80 0.16 -9.81
CA TYR A 397 -19.26 0.14 -9.79
C TYR A 397 -19.80 -0.29 -8.41
N GLU A 398 -19.23 -1.33 -7.81
CA GLU A 398 -19.62 -1.79 -6.47
C GLU A 398 -19.28 -0.75 -5.37
N ILE A 399 -18.13 -0.09 -5.48
CA ILE A 399 -17.74 1.00 -4.56
C ILE A 399 -18.69 2.20 -4.71
N SER A 400 -18.97 2.60 -5.95
CA SER A 400 -19.92 3.67 -6.29
C SER A 400 -21.32 3.37 -5.76
N ARG A 401 -21.78 2.12 -5.86
CA ARG A 401 -23.08 1.70 -5.31
C ARG A 401 -23.14 1.81 -3.79
N LEU A 402 -22.04 1.56 -3.09
CA LEU A 402 -21.96 1.65 -1.62
C LEU A 402 -21.89 3.09 -1.11
N LEU A 403 -21.15 3.95 -1.81
CA LEU A 403 -20.88 5.33 -1.38
C LEU A 403 -21.78 6.38 -2.07
N GLY A 404 -22.46 6.01 -3.15
CA GLY A 404 -23.44 6.83 -3.86
C GLY A 404 -22.86 7.89 -4.82
N PHE A 405 -21.58 7.82 -5.18
CA PHE A 405 -20.96 8.78 -6.10
C PHE A 405 -21.09 8.36 -7.57
N ASN A 406 -20.99 9.33 -8.48
CA ASN A 406 -20.90 9.10 -9.92
C ASN A 406 -19.44 9.05 -10.38
N TYR A 407 -19.16 8.43 -11.53
CA TYR A 407 -17.80 8.39 -12.08
C TYR A 407 -17.80 8.36 -13.60
N THR A 408 -16.68 8.77 -14.20
CA THR A 408 -16.43 8.70 -15.64
C THR A 408 -15.04 8.14 -15.90
N PHE A 409 -14.93 7.19 -16.83
CA PHE A 409 -13.64 6.61 -17.20
C PHE A 409 -12.90 7.47 -18.22
N ARG A 410 -11.60 7.62 -17.99
CA ARG A 410 -10.64 8.21 -18.93
C ARG A 410 -9.47 7.25 -19.11
N LEU A 411 -9.11 6.98 -20.37
CA LEU A 411 -7.89 6.22 -20.65
C LEU A 411 -6.68 7.14 -20.56
N VAL A 412 -5.63 6.65 -19.90
CA VAL A 412 -4.35 7.34 -19.84
C VAL A 412 -3.79 7.52 -21.28
N PRO A 413 -3.43 8.75 -21.72
CA PRO A 413 -3.06 9.01 -23.10
C PRO A 413 -1.78 8.30 -23.57
N ASP A 414 -0.80 8.14 -22.68
CA ASP A 414 0.51 7.55 -22.99
C ASP A 414 0.56 6.01 -22.83
N GLY A 415 -0.53 5.41 -22.34
CA GLY A 415 -0.62 3.97 -22.10
C GLY A 415 0.36 3.45 -21.05
N ARG A 416 0.77 4.26 -20.07
CA ARG A 416 1.72 3.86 -19.02
C ARG A 416 1.11 3.93 -17.62
N TYR A 417 1.59 3.06 -16.74
CA TYR A 417 1.22 3.07 -15.32
C TYR A 417 1.75 4.30 -14.59
N GLY A 418 2.99 4.68 -14.87
CA GLY A 418 3.69 5.79 -14.23
C GLY A 418 4.97 5.32 -13.53
N SER A 419 6.09 5.80 -14.05
CA SER A 419 7.45 5.51 -13.60
C SER A 419 8.23 6.81 -13.45
N PHE A 420 9.00 6.92 -12.36
CA PHE A 420 9.78 8.13 -12.09
C PHE A 420 11.02 8.20 -13.00
N ASN A 421 11.14 9.30 -13.75
CA ASN A 421 12.33 9.55 -14.56
C ASN A 421 13.35 10.36 -13.75
N LYS A 422 14.47 9.72 -13.38
CA LYS A 422 15.55 10.34 -12.60
C LYS A 422 16.24 11.53 -13.31
N GLN A 423 16.19 11.61 -14.65
CA GLN A 423 16.82 12.69 -15.40
C GLN A 423 15.95 13.95 -15.44
N THR A 424 14.65 13.80 -15.73
CA THR A 424 13.71 14.92 -15.80
C THR A 424 13.12 15.29 -14.45
N LYS A 425 13.26 14.42 -13.43
CA LYS A 425 12.59 14.50 -12.12
C LYS A 425 11.07 14.61 -12.21
N GLU A 426 10.48 14.01 -13.26
CA GLU A 426 9.03 13.99 -13.46
C GLU A 426 8.50 12.55 -13.50
N TRP A 427 7.25 12.39 -13.09
CA TRP A 427 6.46 11.18 -13.27
C TRP A 427 5.76 11.19 -14.64
N ASP A 428 5.50 10.01 -15.21
CA ASP A 428 4.65 9.81 -16.39
C ASP A 428 3.38 8.99 -16.06
N GLY A 429 2.57 8.64 -17.07
CA GLY A 429 1.43 7.74 -16.91
C GLY A 429 0.30 8.25 -16.00
N MET A 430 -0.44 7.29 -15.43
CA MET A 430 -1.53 7.58 -14.48
C MET A 430 -1.05 8.34 -13.24
N MET A 431 0.19 8.09 -12.79
CA MET A 431 0.79 8.83 -11.66
C MET A 431 0.87 10.32 -11.94
N LYS A 432 1.28 10.73 -13.15
CA LYS A 432 1.30 12.15 -13.55
C LYS A 432 -0.10 12.76 -13.57
N GLU A 433 -1.11 12.02 -14.04
CA GLU A 433 -2.50 12.53 -14.07
C GLU A 433 -3.06 12.79 -12.67
N LEU A 434 -2.70 11.98 -11.67
CA LEU A 434 -3.10 12.20 -10.28
C LEU A 434 -2.37 13.40 -9.67
N LEU A 435 -1.07 13.56 -9.93
CA LEU A 435 -0.27 14.70 -9.44
C LEU A 435 -0.72 16.02 -10.08
N ASP A 436 -1.04 16.01 -11.37
CA ASP A 436 -1.57 17.17 -12.10
C ASP A 436 -3.05 17.46 -11.77
N GLN A 437 -3.70 16.64 -10.93
CA GLN A 437 -5.15 16.69 -10.64
C GLN A 437 -6.03 16.66 -11.91
N LYS A 438 -5.59 15.95 -12.95
CA LYS A 438 -6.38 15.70 -14.18
C LYS A 438 -7.34 14.52 -14.02
N ALA A 439 -7.04 13.64 -13.07
CA ALA A 439 -7.87 12.54 -12.64
C ALA A 439 -7.96 12.55 -11.11
N ASP A 440 -9.11 12.19 -10.58
CA ASP A 440 -9.35 12.17 -9.13
C ASP A 440 -8.99 10.83 -8.50
N LEU A 441 -8.96 9.77 -9.32
CA LEU A 441 -8.77 8.39 -8.90
C LEU A 441 -8.17 7.56 -10.04
N ALA A 442 -7.22 6.69 -9.73
CA ALA A 442 -6.69 5.71 -10.67
C ALA A 442 -7.05 4.30 -10.21
N ILE A 443 -7.78 3.57 -11.07
CA ILE A 443 -8.12 2.17 -10.83
C ILE A 443 -7.63 1.30 -11.99
N ALA A 444 -6.69 0.42 -11.68
CA ALA A 444 -6.08 -0.51 -12.61
C ALA A 444 -5.40 -1.63 -11.81
N ASP A 445 -4.67 -2.50 -12.50
CA ASP A 445 -3.61 -3.35 -11.96
C ASP A 445 -2.37 -2.52 -11.54
N LEU A 446 -2.59 -1.49 -10.71
CA LEU A 446 -1.54 -0.59 -10.25
C LEU A 446 -0.89 -1.12 -8.97
N THR A 447 0.32 -1.64 -9.10
CA THR A 447 1.12 -2.12 -7.96
C THR A 447 1.46 -0.98 -6.99
N ILE A 448 1.19 -1.18 -5.70
CA ILE A 448 1.66 -0.29 -4.63
C ILE A 448 3.17 -0.49 -4.47
N THR A 449 3.95 0.58 -4.64
CA THR A 449 5.41 0.58 -4.50
C THR A 449 5.84 1.78 -3.67
N TYR A 450 6.95 1.64 -2.93
CA TYR A 450 7.49 2.70 -2.08
C TYR A 450 7.61 4.06 -2.79
N ASP A 451 8.18 4.10 -4.01
CA ASP A 451 8.34 5.36 -4.76
C ASP A 451 7.01 6.03 -5.11
N ARG A 452 5.94 5.24 -5.34
CA ARG A 452 4.61 5.76 -5.68
C ARG A 452 3.88 6.25 -4.43
N GLU A 453 3.94 5.49 -3.34
CA GLU A 453 3.28 5.83 -2.07
C GLU A 453 3.82 7.12 -1.43
N GLN A 454 5.05 7.52 -1.78
CA GLN A 454 5.60 8.81 -1.35
C GLN A 454 4.92 10.03 -2.00
N VAL A 455 4.33 9.87 -3.18
CA VAL A 455 3.81 10.99 -3.99
C VAL A 455 2.30 10.96 -4.18
N VAL A 456 1.67 9.79 -4.03
CA VAL A 456 0.21 9.63 -4.11
C VAL A 456 -0.29 8.76 -2.96
N ASP A 457 -1.54 8.94 -2.61
CA ASP A 457 -2.18 8.16 -1.56
C ASP A 457 -2.79 6.87 -2.15
N PHE A 458 -2.53 5.75 -1.50
CA PHE A 458 -3.18 4.48 -1.81
C PHE A 458 -4.26 4.10 -0.79
N THR A 459 -5.27 3.38 -1.27
CA THR A 459 -6.17 2.61 -0.41
C THR A 459 -5.47 1.37 0.14
N MET A 460 -6.13 0.69 1.10
CA MET A 460 -5.78 -0.70 1.39
C MET A 460 -5.82 -1.55 0.09
N PRO A 461 -4.90 -2.52 -0.05
CA PRO A 461 -4.83 -3.33 -1.26
C PRO A 461 -6.09 -4.19 -1.41
N PHE A 462 -6.76 -4.09 -2.57
CA PHE A 462 -7.96 -4.89 -2.85
C PHE A 462 -7.62 -6.30 -3.37
N MET A 463 -6.38 -6.51 -3.82
CA MET A 463 -5.92 -7.81 -4.33
C MET A 463 -4.44 -8.03 -3.97
N PRO A 464 -4.12 -8.93 -3.03
CA PRO A 464 -2.74 -9.31 -2.73
C PRO A 464 -2.18 -10.22 -3.84
N LEU A 465 -0.91 -10.04 -4.17
CA LEU A 465 -0.21 -10.75 -5.25
C LEU A 465 1.31 -10.70 -5.06
N GLY A 466 2.05 -11.35 -5.94
CA GLY A 466 3.51 -11.21 -6.01
C GLY A 466 4.03 -11.52 -7.40
N ILE A 467 5.32 -11.28 -7.63
CA ILE A 467 6.02 -11.69 -8.83
C ILE A 467 6.12 -13.22 -8.82
N SER A 468 5.81 -13.84 -9.94
CA SER A 468 6.06 -15.26 -10.15
C SER A 468 6.55 -15.50 -11.59
N ILE A 469 6.79 -16.76 -11.92
CA ILE A 469 7.43 -17.17 -13.18
C ILE A 469 6.39 -17.87 -14.05
N LEU A 470 6.12 -17.29 -15.22
CA LEU A 470 5.36 -17.94 -16.27
C LEU A 470 6.31 -18.77 -17.13
N TYR A 471 6.02 -20.05 -17.26
CA TYR A 471 6.80 -20.96 -18.07
C TYR A 471 5.91 -21.97 -18.80
N ARG A 472 6.48 -22.67 -19.78
CA ARG A 472 5.77 -23.74 -20.48
C ARG A 472 5.64 -24.96 -19.56
N LYS A 473 4.47 -25.57 -19.53
CA LYS A 473 4.20 -26.81 -18.82
C LYS A 473 5.14 -27.92 -19.31
N PRO A 474 5.83 -28.65 -18.41
CA PRO A 474 6.74 -29.72 -18.81
C PRO A 474 5.97 -30.82 -19.55
N ILE A 475 6.53 -31.28 -20.66
CA ILE A 475 5.95 -32.36 -21.47
C ILE A 475 6.39 -33.69 -20.85
N LYS A 476 5.45 -34.63 -20.72
CA LYS A 476 5.74 -36.00 -20.28
C LYS A 476 6.80 -36.62 -21.20
N GLN A 477 7.95 -36.99 -20.65
CA GLN A 477 8.97 -37.68 -21.45
C GLN A 477 8.57 -39.14 -21.66
N PRO A 478 8.78 -39.69 -22.87
CA PRO A 478 8.56 -41.12 -23.08
C PRO A 478 9.52 -41.92 -22.19
N PRO A 479 9.09 -43.06 -21.62
CA PRO A 479 9.97 -43.88 -20.81
C PRO A 479 11.11 -44.43 -21.65
N ASN A 480 12.27 -44.59 -21.02
CA ASN A 480 13.44 -45.22 -21.64
C ASN A 480 13.14 -46.67 -22.01
N LEU A 481 13.74 -47.17 -23.10
CA LEU A 481 13.55 -48.53 -23.60
C LEU A 481 13.85 -49.62 -22.54
N PHE A 482 14.81 -49.37 -21.64
CA PHE A 482 15.20 -50.27 -20.55
C PHE A 482 14.54 -49.94 -19.21
N SER A 483 13.38 -49.27 -19.22
CA SER A 483 12.63 -48.92 -17.99
C SER A 483 12.27 -50.13 -17.13
N PHE A 484 12.14 -51.34 -17.70
CA PHE A 484 11.88 -52.54 -16.90
C PHE A 484 13.04 -52.93 -15.96
N LEU A 485 14.25 -52.40 -16.14
CA LEU A 485 15.38 -52.63 -15.21
C LEU A 485 15.41 -51.64 -14.03
N SER A 486 14.70 -50.51 -14.11
CA SER A 486 14.71 -49.47 -13.07
C SER A 486 13.98 -49.78 -11.75
N PRO A 487 13.08 -50.78 -11.62
CA PRO A 487 12.46 -51.12 -10.33
C PRO A 487 13.44 -51.58 -9.25
N LEU A 488 14.64 -52.02 -9.64
CA LEU A 488 15.74 -52.38 -8.75
C LEU A 488 16.97 -51.55 -9.12
N SER A 489 17.76 -51.14 -8.12
CA SER A 489 19.02 -50.45 -8.38
C SER A 489 20.04 -51.40 -9.01
N LEU A 490 21.01 -50.83 -9.72
CA LEU A 490 22.09 -51.58 -10.35
C LEU A 490 22.87 -52.44 -9.32
N ASP A 491 23.04 -51.94 -8.10
CA ASP A 491 23.70 -52.67 -7.02
C ASP A 491 22.96 -53.96 -6.66
N VAL A 492 21.62 -53.92 -6.58
CA VAL A 492 20.80 -55.11 -6.30
C VAL A 492 20.93 -56.15 -7.42
N TRP A 493 20.98 -55.71 -8.68
CA TRP A 493 21.22 -56.60 -9.82
C TRP A 493 22.58 -57.30 -9.73
N ILE A 494 23.64 -56.58 -9.34
CA ILE A 494 24.98 -57.15 -9.13
C ILE A 494 24.98 -58.16 -7.98
N TYR A 495 24.37 -57.83 -6.85
CA TYR A 495 24.27 -58.74 -5.71
C TYR A 495 23.46 -60.00 -6.06
N MET A 496 22.40 -59.87 -6.86
CA MET A 496 21.60 -61.00 -7.31
C MET A 496 22.41 -61.93 -8.23
N ALA A 497 23.18 -61.37 -9.19
CA ALA A 497 24.05 -62.16 -10.06
C ALA A 497 25.14 -62.89 -9.25
N THR A 498 25.70 -62.22 -8.23
CA THR A 498 26.71 -62.79 -7.34
C THR A 498 26.12 -63.93 -6.47
N ALA A 499 24.92 -63.73 -5.92
CA ALA A 499 24.21 -64.75 -5.14
C ALA A 499 23.84 -65.97 -6.00
N TYR A 500 23.38 -65.76 -7.24
CA TYR A 500 23.10 -66.83 -8.20
C TYR A 500 24.34 -67.72 -8.45
N LEU A 501 25.49 -67.12 -8.75
CA LEU A 501 26.73 -67.88 -8.95
C LEU A 501 27.17 -68.59 -7.66
N GLY A 502 27.10 -67.91 -6.52
CA GLY A 502 27.48 -68.47 -5.22
C GLY A 502 26.65 -69.69 -4.82
N VAL A 503 25.31 -69.63 -4.98
CA VAL A 503 24.41 -70.75 -4.68
C VAL A 503 24.62 -71.91 -5.65
N SER A 504 24.88 -71.63 -6.93
CA SER A 504 25.14 -72.67 -7.94
C SER A 504 26.41 -73.46 -7.64
N VAL A 505 27.48 -72.76 -7.25
CA VAL A 505 28.74 -73.39 -6.83
C VAL A 505 28.56 -74.16 -5.52
N LEU A 506 27.81 -73.60 -4.56
CA LEU A 506 27.53 -74.27 -3.29
C LEU A 506 26.74 -75.58 -3.49
N LEU A 507 25.71 -75.56 -4.34
CA LEU A 507 24.96 -76.77 -4.71
C LEU A 507 25.84 -77.81 -5.41
N PHE A 508 26.69 -77.39 -6.34
CA PHE A 508 27.64 -78.29 -7.00
C PHE A 508 28.59 -78.97 -6.01
N ILE A 509 29.16 -78.20 -5.06
CA ILE A 509 30.06 -78.73 -4.04
C ILE A 509 29.31 -79.71 -3.12
N LEU A 510 28.16 -79.32 -2.57
CA LEU A 510 27.40 -80.16 -1.63
C LEU A 510 26.84 -81.42 -2.28
N ALA A 511 26.44 -81.35 -3.54
CA ALA A 511 25.97 -82.51 -4.29
C ALA A 511 27.11 -83.54 -4.50
N ARG A 512 28.36 -83.09 -4.65
CA ARG A 512 29.51 -84.01 -4.78
C ARG A 512 29.93 -84.64 -3.44
N PHE A 513 29.82 -83.90 -2.33
CA PHE A 513 30.18 -84.39 -1.01
C PHE A 513 29.12 -85.30 -0.37
N SER A 514 27.85 -85.14 -0.72
CA SER A 514 26.78 -85.95 -0.14
C SER A 514 26.65 -87.29 -0.88
N PRO A 515 26.84 -88.44 -0.21
CA PRO A 515 26.77 -89.75 -0.85
C PRO A 515 25.36 -90.10 -1.34
N TYR A 516 24.32 -89.44 -0.80
CA TYR A 516 22.91 -89.65 -1.15
C TYR A 516 22.49 -89.01 -2.49
N GLU A 517 23.35 -88.20 -3.12
CA GLU A 517 23.10 -87.60 -4.45
C GLU A 517 23.70 -88.43 -5.60
N TRP A 518 24.43 -89.49 -5.27
CA TRP A 518 25.03 -90.39 -6.26
C TRP A 518 24.08 -91.56 -6.51
N GLU A 519 23.66 -91.74 -7.76
CA GLU A 519 22.72 -92.80 -8.14
C GLU A 519 23.30 -93.76 -9.16
N ASN A 520 22.76 -94.98 -9.13
CA ASN A 520 23.07 -95.99 -10.12
C ASN A 520 22.17 -95.76 -11.35
N PRO A 521 22.73 -95.47 -12.54
CA PRO A 521 21.95 -95.25 -13.77
C PRO A 521 21.15 -96.49 -14.23
N HIS A 522 21.44 -97.68 -13.69
CA HIS A 522 20.71 -98.93 -13.97
C HIS A 522 20.20 -99.59 -12.67
N PRO A 523 19.05 -99.15 -12.11
CA PRO A 523 18.53 -99.63 -10.83
C PRO A 523 18.20 -101.13 -10.80
N CYS A 524 18.10 -101.79 -11.95
CA CYS A 524 17.86 -103.23 -12.07
C CYS A 524 19.12 -104.10 -11.92
N ASN A 525 20.32 -103.49 -11.90
CA ASN A 525 21.59 -104.22 -11.80
C ASN A 525 22.30 -103.87 -10.48
N GLY A 526 22.21 -104.76 -9.48
CA GLY A 526 22.70 -104.51 -8.11
C GLY A 526 24.22 -104.46 -7.92
N GLN A 527 25.01 -104.59 -8.99
CA GLN A 527 26.49 -104.58 -8.98
C GLN A 527 27.09 -103.62 -10.03
N SER A 528 26.58 -102.41 -10.16
CA SER A 528 27.27 -101.37 -10.93
C SER A 528 28.30 -100.64 -10.06
N GLU A 529 29.58 -100.64 -10.46
CA GLU A 529 30.63 -99.85 -9.78
C GLU A 529 30.58 -98.35 -10.12
N VAL A 530 29.72 -97.94 -11.07
CA VAL A 530 29.61 -96.56 -11.56
C VAL A 530 28.38 -95.90 -10.94
N LEU A 531 28.59 -94.92 -10.07
CA LEU A 531 27.53 -94.01 -9.62
C LEU A 531 27.65 -92.69 -10.41
N GLU A 532 26.52 -92.18 -10.87
CA GLU A 532 26.43 -90.89 -11.56
C GLU A 532 25.77 -89.84 -10.66
N ASN A 533 26.19 -88.59 -10.84
CA ASN A 533 25.64 -87.45 -10.13
C ASN A 533 25.13 -86.45 -11.17
N GLU A 534 23.82 -86.17 -11.11
CA GLU A 534 23.13 -85.30 -12.07
C GLU A 534 23.50 -83.82 -11.89
N PHE A 535 24.00 -83.41 -10.71
CA PHE A 535 24.46 -82.05 -10.45
C PHE A 535 25.90 -81.83 -10.95
N THR A 536 26.04 -81.62 -12.25
CA THR A 536 27.23 -80.98 -12.84
C THR A 536 27.18 -79.46 -12.65
N LEU A 537 28.31 -78.75 -12.74
CA LEU A 537 28.33 -77.28 -12.56
C LEU A 537 27.34 -76.56 -13.50
N LEU A 538 27.21 -77.02 -14.75
CA LEU A 538 26.26 -76.49 -15.72
C LEU A 538 24.81 -76.81 -15.33
N ASN A 539 24.54 -78.04 -14.86
CA ASN A 539 23.22 -78.43 -14.39
C ASN A 539 22.84 -77.71 -13.08
N SER A 540 23.80 -77.40 -12.20
CA SER A 540 23.59 -76.60 -11.00
C SER A 540 23.28 -75.14 -11.34
N LEU A 541 23.94 -74.56 -12.35
CA LEU A 541 23.59 -73.23 -12.89
C LEU A 541 22.20 -73.25 -13.54
N TRP A 542 21.86 -74.31 -14.26
CA TRP A 542 20.54 -74.49 -14.88
C TRP A 542 19.42 -74.63 -13.83
N PHE A 543 19.68 -75.36 -12.74
CA PHE A 543 18.77 -75.51 -11.61
C PHE A 543 18.48 -74.16 -10.91
N THR A 544 19.52 -73.38 -10.63
CA THR A 544 19.38 -72.09 -9.93
C THR A 544 18.75 -71.01 -10.81
N ILE A 545 18.98 -71.00 -12.12
CA ILE A 545 18.30 -70.06 -13.04
C ILE A 545 16.85 -70.47 -13.28
N GLY A 546 16.54 -71.76 -13.40
CA GLY A 546 15.17 -72.28 -13.57
C GLY A 546 14.27 -71.98 -12.37
N SER A 547 14.85 -71.98 -11.17
CA SER A 547 14.15 -71.54 -9.95
C SER A 547 13.98 -70.02 -9.85
N LEU A 548 14.97 -69.22 -10.28
CA LEU A 548 14.84 -67.76 -10.37
C LEU A 548 13.76 -67.33 -11.38
N MET A 549 13.57 -68.09 -12.47
CA MET A 549 12.55 -67.83 -13.50
C MET A 549 11.19 -68.47 -13.20
N GLN A 550 11.01 -69.12 -12.04
CA GLN A 550 9.78 -69.82 -11.63
C GLN A 550 9.32 -70.94 -12.59
N GLN A 551 10.22 -71.50 -13.40
CA GLN A 551 9.89 -72.59 -14.34
C GLN A 551 10.18 -73.98 -13.77
N GLY A 552 10.99 -74.05 -12.70
CA GLY A 552 11.45 -75.32 -12.13
C GLY A 552 12.58 -75.94 -12.95
N SER A 553 13.01 -77.13 -12.56
CA SER A 553 14.02 -77.94 -13.27
C SER A 553 13.66 -79.40 -13.17
N ASP A 554 14.05 -80.18 -14.18
CA ASP A 554 13.83 -81.63 -14.20
C ASP A 554 14.65 -82.36 -13.11
N ILE A 555 15.77 -81.76 -12.69
CA ILE A 555 16.67 -82.29 -11.68
C ILE A 555 16.23 -81.79 -10.30
N ALA A 556 16.09 -82.69 -9.33
CA ALA A 556 15.68 -82.37 -7.97
C ALA A 556 16.70 -82.85 -6.92
N PRO A 557 17.05 -82.03 -5.91
CA PRO A 557 17.97 -82.42 -4.86
C PRO A 557 17.38 -83.52 -3.97
N LYS A 558 18.17 -84.54 -3.65
CA LYS A 558 17.76 -85.73 -2.88
C LYS A 558 18.27 -85.67 -1.44
N ALA A 559 19.51 -85.24 -1.23
CA ALA A 559 20.11 -85.11 0.08
C ALA A 559 19.46 -83.99 0.90
N VAL A 560 19.44 -84.14 2.22
CA VAL A 560 18.88 -83.12 3.13
C VAL A 560 19.66 -81.79 3.05
N SER A 561 20.98 -81.86 2.87
CA SER A 561 21.86 -80.68 2.77
C SER A 561 21.58 -79.84 1.52
N THR A 562 21.46 -80.48 0.36
CA THR A 562 21.17 -79.82 -0.92
C THR A 562 19.73 -79.31 -0.97
N ARG A 563 18.76 -80.04 -0.39
CA ARG A 563 17.37 -79.58 -0.22
C ARG A 563 17.27 -78.34 0.65
N MET A 564 18.07 -78.23 1.71
CA MET A 564 18.06 -77.05 2.57
C MET A 564 18.57 -75.80 1.83
N VAL A 565 19.66 -75.95 1.04
CA VAL A 565 20.17 -74.84 0.20
C VAL A 565 19.17 -74.46 -0.89
N ALA A 566 18.57 -75.44 -1.57
CA ALA A 566 17.53 -75.19 -2.57
C ALA A 566 16.30 -74.50 -1.96
N GLY A 567 15.85 -74.94 -0.77
CA GLY A 567 14.72 -74.33 -0.07
C GLY A 567 14.97 -72.87 0.33
N MET A 568 16.17 -72.55 0.81
CA MET A 568 16.55 -71.16 1.12
C MET A 568 16.67 -70.29 -0.13
N TRP A 569 17.17 -70.86 -1.23
CA TRP A 569 17.19 -70.19 -2.52
C TRP A 569 15.78 -69.92 -3.07
N TRP A 570 14.85 -70.88 -2.95
CA TRP A 570 13.46 -70.68 -3.34
C TRP A 570 12.77 -69.59 -2.52
N PHE A 571 13.01 -69.53 -1.21
CA PHE A 571 12.48 -68.45 -0.38
C PHE A 571 13.05 -67.08 -0.78
N PHE A 572 14.37 -66.99 -1.02
CA PHE A 572 15.01 -65.76 -1.48
C PHE A 572 14.46 -65.29 -2.83
N THR A 573 14.38 -66.19 -3.82
CA THR A 573 13.88 -65.87 -5.16
C THR A 573 12.41 -65.45 -5.14
N LEU A 574 11.56 -66.09 -4.31
CA LEU A 574 10.16 -65.70 -4.13
C LEU A 574 10.03 -64.25 -3.64
N ILE A 575 10.80 -63.86 -2.63
CA ILE A 575 10.78 -62.49 -2.09
C ILE A 575 11.24 -61.50 -3.16
N MET A 576 12.34 -61.80 -3.85
CA MET A 576 12.91 -60.90 -4.85
C MET A 576 11.96 -60.66 -6.03
N ILE A 577 11.32 -61.71 -6.55
CA ILE A 577 10.38 -61.59 -7.67
C ILE A 577 9.12 -60.85 -7.23
N SER A 578 8.60 -61.14 -6.04
CA SER A 578 7.42 -60.43 -5.50
C SER A 578 7.70 -58.94 -5.27
N SER A 579 8.91 -58.60 -4.83
CA SER A 579 9.33 -57.20 -4.68
C SER A 579 9.51 -56.50 -6.04
N TYR A 580 10.08 -57.20 -7.02
CA TYR A 580 10.23 -56.68 -8.38
C TYR A 580 8.87 -56.42 -9.03
N THR A 581 7.93 -57.35 -8.96
CA THR A 581 6.59 -57.18 -9.55
C THR A 581 5.80 -56.07 -8.87
N ALA A 582 5.92 -55.93 -7.55
CA ALA A 582 5.30 -54.82 -6.81
C ALA A 582 5.89 -53.45 -7.21
N ASN A 583 7.23 -53.33 -7.27
CA ASN A 583 7.89 -52.07 -7.63
C ASN A 583 7.70 -51.72 -9.12
N LEU A 584 7.68 -52.71 -10.01
CA LEU A 584 7.40 -52.49 -11.43
C LEU A 584 5.98 -51.96 -11.64
N ALA A 585 4.98 -52.53 -10.95
CA ALA A 585 3.60 -52.04 -10.99
C ALA A 585 3.48 -50.61 -10.46
N ALA A 586 4.18 -50.27 -9.37
CA ALA A 586 4.23 -48.91 -8.84
C ALA A 586 4.95 -47.94 -9.78
N PHE A 587 6.02 -48.37 -10.44
CA PHE A 587 6.80 -47.52 -11.35
C PHE A 587 6.04 -47.22 -12.65
N LEU A 588 5.32 -48.20 -13.19
CA LEU A 588 4.52 -48.04 -14.40
C LEU A 588 3.26 -47.18 -14.20
N THR A 589 2.77 -47.05 -12.96
CA THR A 589 1.61 -46.20 -12.63
C THR A 589 1.99 -44.75 -12.36
N VAL A 590 3.26 -44.45 -12.04
CA VAL A 590 3.74 -43.10 -11.73
C VAL A 590 4.53 -42.53 -12.90
N GLU A 591 3.84 -41.83 -13.80
CA GLU A 591 4.47 -40.98 -14.81
C GLU A 591 5.03 -39.71 -14.15
N ARG A 592 6.34 -39.64 -13.91
CA ARG A 592 6.97 -38.43 -13.36
C ARG A 592 7.10 -37.35 -14.42
N MET A 593 6.53 -36.18 -14.14
CA MET A 593 6.82 -34.95 -14.88
C MET A 593 8.09 -34.34 -14.30
N ASP A 594 9.16 -34.29 -15.09
CA ASP A 594 10.42 -33.65 -14.67
C ASP A 594 10.38 -32.16 -15.07
N SER A 595 10.49 -31.26 -14.09
CA SER A 595 10.50 -29.82 -14.32
C SER A 595 11.93 -29.29 -14.33
N PRO A 596 12.39 -28.61 -15.39
CA PRO A 596 13.76 -28.10 -15.46
C PRO A 596 14.03 -26.92 -14.50
N ILE A 597 12.98 -26.30 -13.98
CA ILE A 597 13.05 -25.17 -13.03
C ILE A 597 11.95 -25.31 -11.97
N GLU A 598 12.30 -25.07 -10.71
CA GLU A 598 11.34 -25.01 -9.60
C GLU A 598 11.36 -23.64 -8.91
N SER A 599 12.48 -22.93 -8.98
CA SER A 599 12.69 -21.65 -8.30
C SER A 599 13.36 -20.59 -9.20
N ALA A 600 13.31 -19.34 -8.76
CA ALA A 600 14.07 -18.25 -9.40
C ALA A 600 15.59 -18.43 -9.26
N GLU A 601 16.05 -19.14 -8.23
CA GLU A 601 17.48 -19.44 -8.06
C GLU A 601 18.00 -20.36 -9.17
N ASP A 602 17.20 -21.33 -9.59
CA ASP A 602 17.56 -22.24 -10.66
C ASP A 602 17.78 -21.46 -11.95
N LEU A 603 16.89 -20.51 -12.25
CA LEU A 603 17.03 -19.57 -13.37
C LEU A 603 18.32 -18.76 -13.28
N ALA A 604 18.71 -18.29 -12.08
CA ALA A 604 19.92 -17.49 -11.88
C ALA A 604 21.23 -18.30 -11.99
N LYS A 605 21.19 -19.61 -11.68
CA LYS A 605 22.36 -20.52 -11.74
C LYS A 605 22.67 -20.95 -13.18
N GLN A 606 21.65 -21.02 -14.04
CA GLN A 606 21.77 -21.49 -15.43
C GLN A 606 21.68 -20.34 -16.47
N THR A 607 22.05 -20.62 -17.72
CA THR A 607 22.02 -19.64 -18.84
C THR A 607 21.28 -20.11 -20.08
N LYS A 608 20.78 -21.35 -20.09
CA LYS A 608 20.08 -21.99 -21.22
C LYS A 608 18.69 -21.41 -21.44
N ILE A 609 17.94 -21.21 -20.37
CA ILE A 609 16.61 -20.59 -20.34
C ILE A 609 16.82 -19.11 -20.08
N LYS A 610 16.48 -18.28 -21.07
CA LYS A 610 16.49 -16.82 -20.90
C LYS A 610 15.26 -16.40 -20.10
N TYR A 611 15.36 -15.29 -19.37
CA TYR A 611 14.22 -14.75 -18.64
C TYR A 611 14.22 -13.23 -18.70
N GLY A 612 13.03 -12.64 -18.62
CA GLY A 612 12.85 -11.20 -18.65
C GLY A 612 11.49 -10.77 -18.10
N ALA A 613 11.26 -9.46 -18.08
CA ALA A 613 10.06 -8.83 -17.54
C ALA A 613 9.57 -7.70 -18.46
N LEU A 614 8.44 -7.09 -18.10
CA LEU A 614 7.92 -5.90 -18.78
C LEU A 614 8.89 -4.71 -18.63
N LYS A 615 9.25 -4.07 -19.74
CA LYS A 615 10.14 -2.91 -19.76
C LYS A 615 9.48 -1.72 -19.06
N GLY A 616 10.19 -1.15 -18.06
CA GLY A 616 9.68 -0.01 -17.29
C GLY A 616 8.58 -0.36 -16.28
N GLY A 617 8.24 -1.65 -16.13
CA GLY A 617 7.28 -2.14 -15.14
C GLY A 617 7.85 -2.20 -13.72
N SER A 618 6.97 -2.35 -12.74
CA SER A 618 7.31 -2.50 -11.31
C SER A 618 8.17 -3.74 -11.04
N THR A 619 7.93 -4.84 -11.78
CA THR A 619 8.74 -6.07 -11.72
C THR A 619 10.19 -5.83 -12.15
N ALA A 620 10.42 -5.11 -13.24
CA ALA A 620 11.78 -4.79 -13.70
C ALA A 620 12.50 -3.87 -12.70
N ALA A 621 11.81 -2.84 -12.18
CA ALA A 621 12.36 -1.96 -11.14
C ALA A 621 12.71 -2.73 -9.86
N PHE A 622 11.87 -3.70 -9.45
CA PHE A 622 12.13 -4.55 -8.30
C PHE A 622 13.46 -5.30 -8.39
N PHE A 623 13.77 -5.93 -9.53
CA PHE A 623 15.05 -6.63 -9.70
C PHE A 623 16.24 -5.67 -9.78
N ARG A 624 16.06 -4.50 -10.40
CA ARG A 624 17.10 -3.45 -10.48
C ARG A 624 17.51 -2.90 -9.12
N ASP A 625 16.51 -2.63 -8.29
CA ASP A 625 16.68 -1.94 -7.01
C ASP A 625 16.78 -2.93 -5.82
N SER A 626 16.84 -4.25 -6.11
CA SER A 626 16.93 -5.30 -5.09
C SER A 626 18.31 -5.37 -4.42
N ASN A 627 18.31 -5.64 -3.11
CA ASN A 627 19.51 -5.92 -2.33
C ASN A 627 19.85 -7.43 -2.21
N PHE A 628 19.02 -8.31 -2.77
CA PHE A 628 19.24 -9.75 -2.68
C PHE A 628 20.19 -10.22 -3.80
N SER A 629 21.25 -10.94 -3.43
CA SER A 629 22.34 -11.32 -4.36
C SER A 629 21.86 -12.09 -5.58
N THR A 630 20.92 -13.03 -5.43
CA THR A 630 20.32 -13.77 -6.54
C THR A 630 19.59 -12.83 -7.51
N TYR A 631 18.81 -11.87 -6.99
CA TYR A 631 18.04 -10.94 -7.81
C TYR A 631 18.91 -9.89 -8.51
N GLN A 632 19.99 -9.45 -7.85
CA GLN A 632 21.01 -8.60 -8.48
C GLN A 632 21.71 -9.32 -9.64
N ARG A 633 22.02 -10.61 -9.48
CA ARG A 633 22.57 -11.45 -10.55
C ARG A 633 21.58 -11.61 -11.70
N MET A 634 20.31 -11.85 -11.40
CA MET A 634 19.25 -11.91 -12.40
C MET A 634 19.10 -10.58 -13.15
N TRP A 635 19.13 -9.44 -12.45
CA TRP A 635 19.08 -8.12 -13.09
C TRP A 635 20.28 -7.89 -14.01
N SER A 636 21.50 -8.18 -13.53
CA SER A 636 22.73 -8.05 -14.32
C SER A 636 22.68 -8.90 -15.59
N PHE A 637 22.11 -10.10 -15.52
CA PHE A 637 21.85 -10.94 -16.69
C PHE A 637 20.81 -10.29 -17.62
N MET A 638 19.67 -9.83 -17.10
CA MET A 638 18.61 -9.21 -17.90
C MET A 638 19.09 -7.95 -18.63
N ASP A 639 19.90 -7.12 -17.98
CA ASP A 639 20.44 -5.87 -18.53
C ASP A 639 21.53 -6.13 -19.59
N SER A 640 22.37 -7.15 -19.40
CA SER A 640 23.45 -7.50 -20.34
C SER A 640 23.01 -8.40 -21.50
N ALA A 641 21.83 -9.03 -21.43
CA ALA A 641 21.38 -10.00 -22.41
C ALA A 641 21.11 -9.40 -23.80
N LYS A 642 21.74 -9.98 -24.83
CA LYS A 642 21.50 -9.68 -26.26
C LYS A 642 21.00 -10.95 -26.98
N PRO A 643 19.89 -10.91 -27.73
CA PRO A 643 18.92 -9.82 -27.86
C PRO A 643 18.17 -9.54 -26.55
N THR A 644 17.54 -8.37 -26.46
CA THR A 644 16.84 -7.92 -25.24
C THR A 644 15.82 -8.96 -24.75
N VAL A 645 15.84 -9.20 -23.44
CA VAL A 645 14.91 -10.10 -22.77
C VAL A 645 13.66 -9.39 -22.26
N PHE A 646 13.67 -8.05 -22.21
CA PHE A 646 12.51 -7.26 -21.83
C PHE A 646 11.48 -7.20 -22.96
N THR A 647 10.19 -7.15 -22.59
CA THR A 647 9.08 -7.00 -23.54
C THR A 647 8.39 -5.65 -23.37
N SER A 648 7.67 -5.20 -24.40
CA SER A 648 6.91 -3.95 -24.38
C SER A 648 5.54 -4.08 -23.73
N SER A 649 4.95 -5.27 -23.74
CA SER A 649 3.67 -5.60 -23.11
C SER A 649 3.69 -6.98 -22.47
N ASN A 650 2.74 -7.23 -21.56
CA ASN A 650 2.55 -8.55 -20.95
C ASN A 650 2.12 -9.59 -21.99
N VAL A 651 1.30 -9.21 -22.98
CA VAL A 651 0.85 -10.10 -24.05
C VAL A 651 2.03 -10.58 -24.90
N GLU A 652 2.95 -9.68 -25.26
CA GLU A 652 4.19 -10.04 -25.97
C GLU A 652 5.06 -11.02 -25.16
N GLY A 653 5.14 -10.82 -23.84
CA GLY A 653 5.84 -11.71 -22.92
C GLY A 653 5.28 -13.13 -22.91
N VAL A 654 3.96 -13.26 -22.81
CA VAL A 654 3.24 -14.54 -22.88
C VAL A 654 3.49 -15.23 -24.22
N ASP A 655 3.32 -14.51 -25.33
CA ASP A 655 3.55 -15.04 -26.68
C ASP A 655 4.98 -15.53 -26.88
N ARG A 656 5.95 -14.83 -26.29
CA ARG A 656 7.37 -15.20 -26.35
C ARG A 656 7.65 -16.49 -25.59
N VAL A 657 7.01 -16.74 -24.45
CA VAL A 657 7.11 -18.02 -23.72
C VAL A 657 6.54 -19.16 -24.55
N ILE A 658 5.37 -18.97 -25.16
CA ILE A 658 4.71 -19.97 -26.01
C ILE A 658 5.60 -20.34 -27.21
N LYS A 659 6.06 -19.33 -27.96
CA LYS A 659 6.92 -19.50 -29.14
C LYS A 659 8.31 -20.04 -28.79
N GLY A 660 8.82 -19.71 -27.60
CA GLY A 660 10.14 -20.09 -27.11
C GLY A 660 10.30 -21.59 -26.81
N LYS A 661 9.22 -22.38 -26.76
CA LYS A 661 9.23 -23.84 -26.53
C LYS A 661 10.16 -24.27 -25.36
N GLY A 662 10.14 -23.54 -24.25
CA GLY A 662 10.98 -23.81 -23.07
C GLY A 662 12.36 -23.15 -23.04
N SER A 663 12.70 -22.30 -24.01
CA SER A 663 13.95 -21.52 -23.98
C SER A 663 13.82 -20.14 -23.31
N TYR A 664 12.60 -19.74 -22.94
CA TYR A 664 12.31 -18.45 -22.33
C TYR A 664 11.27 -18.57 -21.20
N ALA A 665 11.51 -17.89 -20.08
CA ALA A 665 10.59 -17.73 -18.97
C ALA A 665 10.25 -16.24 -18.79
N PHE A 666 9.02 -15.92 -18.39
CA PHE A 666 8.58 -14.54 -18.24
C PHE A 666 8.20 -14.23 -16.79
N LEU A 667 8.80 -13.18 -16.25
CA LEU A 667 8.56 -12.71 -14.89
C LEU A 667 7.42 -11.70 -14.92
N MET A 668 6.30 -12.06 -14.30
CA MET A 668 5.11 -11.22 -14.25
C MET A 668 4.33 -11.47 -12.94
N GLU A 669 3.32 -10.64 -12.68
CA GLU A 669 2.51 -10.75 -11.47
C GLU A 669 1.63 -12.01 -11.49
N SER A 670 1.50 -12.66 -10.34
CA SER A 670 0.83 -13.96 -10.19
C SER A 670 -0.63 -13.94 -10.63
N THR A 671 -1.34 -12.85 -10.39
CA THR A 671 -2.74 -12.66 -10.81
C THR A 671 -2.87 -12.67 -12.34
N SER A 672 -1.92 -12.04 -13.04
CA SER A 672 -1.86 -12.07 -14.50
C SER A 672 -1.49 -13.46 -15.03
N ILE A 673 -0.63 -14.21 -14.32
CA ILE A 673 -0.32 -15.61 -14.64
C ILE A 673 -1.55 -16.49 -14.49
N GLU A 674 -2.24 -16.41 -13.35
CA GLU A 674 -3.49 -17.13 -13.08
C GLU A 674 -4.52 -16.90 -14.19
N TYR A 675 -4.61 -15.67 -14.71
CA TYR A 675 -5.51 -15.35 -15.81
C TYR A 675 -5.13 -16.05 -17.13
N VAL A 676 -3.82 -16.10 -17.43
CA VAL A 676 -3.29 -16.68 -18.66
C VAL A 676 -3.37 -18.20 -18.64
N ILE A 677 -3.04 -18.86 -17.52
CA ILE A 677 -3.05 -20.33 -17.42
C ILE A 677 -4.46 -20.93 -17.51
N GLU A 678 -5.49 -20.19 -17.09
CA GLU A 678 -6.90 -20.62 -17.21
C GLU A 678 -7.38 -20.67 -18.68
N ARG A 679 -6.66 -19.99 -19.58
CA ARG A 679 -6.95 -19.90 -21.02
C ARG A 679 -5.98 -20.70 -21.87
N ASN A 680 -4.73 -20.84 -21.42
CA ASN A 680 -3.69 -21.50 -22.16
C ASN A 680 -3.06 -22.63 -21.33
N CYS A 681 -3.44 -23.86 -21.65
CA CYS A 681 -3.11 -25.06 -20.88
C CYS A 681 -1.67 -25.54 -21.10
N ASP A 682 -0.96 -24.97 -22.09
CA ASP A 682 0.46 -25.21 -22.34
C ASP A 682 1.36 -24.48 -21.34
N LEU A 683 0.81 -23.58 -20.53
CA LEU A 683 1.56 -22.73 -19.60
C LEU A 683 1.31 -23.14 -18.16
N THR A 684 2.29 -22.92 -17.31
CA THR A 684 2.22 -23.16 -15.87
C THR A 684 2.93 -22.05 -15.11
N GLN A 685 2.47 -21.80 -13.89
CA GLN A 685 3.23 -21.04 -12.92
C GLN A 685 4.34 -21.93 -12.34
N VAL A 686 5.54 -21.39 -12.19
CA VAL A 686 6.68 -22.07 -11.56
C VAL A 686 7.05 -21.34 -10.27
N GLY A 687 7.21 -22.12 -9.19
CA GLY A 687 7.58 -21.61 -7.88
C GLY A 687 6.48 -20.83 -7.17
N GLY A 688 6.84 -20.29 -6.00
CA GLY A 688 5.98 -19.42 -5.21
C GLY A 688 5.98 -17.96 -5.66
N LEU A 689 5.48 -17.09 -4.77
CA LEU A 689 5.60 -15.64 -4.93
C LEU A 689 7.00 -15.20 -4.47
N LEU A 690 7.71 -14.46 -5.31
CA LEU A 690 9.06 -13.96 -5.01
C LEU A 690 9.06 -12.77 -4.05
N ASP A 691 7.90 -12.11 -3.93
CA ASP A 691 7.63 -10.98 -3.05
C ASP A 691 6.16 -10.97 -2.60
N SER A 692 5.81 -10.04 -1.72
CA SER A 692 4.44 -9.79 -1.27
C SER A 692 4.07 -8.35 -1.60
N LYS A 693 3.12 -8.19 -2.52
CA LYS A 693 2.65 -6.92 -3.06
C LYS A 693 1.12 -6.92 -3.12
N GLY A 694 0.54 -5.79 -3.50
CA GLY A 694 -0.89 -5.71 -3.75
C GLY A 694 -1.23 -4.61 -4.74
N TYR A 695 -2.38 -4.76 -5.39
CA TYR A 695 -2.99 -3.67 -6.13
C TYR A 695 -3.83 -2.82 -5.19
N GLY A 696 -3.65 -1.51 -5.31
CA GLY A 696 -4.40 -0.50 -4.59
C GLY A 696 -5.01 0.50 -5.57
N ILE A 697 -6.02 1.23 -5.10
CA ILE A 697 -6.55 2.37 -5.81
C ILE A 697 -5.71 3.58 -5.41
N ALA A 698 -5.16 4.29 -6.39
CA ALA A 698 -4.38 5.50 -6.15
C ALA A 698 -5.24 6.75 -6.26
N MET A 699 -4.96 7.73 -5.43
CA MET A 699 -5.62 9.04 -5.38
C MET A 699 -4.58 10.14 -5.23
N PRO A 700 -4.90 11.39 -5.60
CA PRO A 700 -4.02 12.53 -5.32
C PRO A 700 -3.62 12.57 -3.84
N PRO A 701 -2.42 13.10 -3.52
CA PRO A 701 -1.94 13.16 -2.15
C PRO A 701 -2.91 13.95 -1.25
N ASN A 702 -3.09 13.48 -0.01
CA ASN A 702 -4.02 14.01 0.99
C ASN A 702 -5.50 13.98 0.58
N SER A 703 -5.90 13.01 -0.26
CA SER A 703 -7.30 12.91 -0.72
C SER A 703 -8.26 12.61 0.45
N PRO A 704 -9.31 13.43 0.66
CA PRO A 704 -10.26 13.24 1.76
C PRO A 704 -11.10 11.96 1.61
N TYR A 705 -11.20 11.43 0.39
CA TYR A 705 -12.02 10.26 0.07
C TYR A 705 -11.32 8.92 0.34
N ARG A 706 -10.01 8.94 0.58
CA ARG A 706 -9.19 7.73 0.77
C ARG A 706 -9.76 6.81 1.84
N THR A 707 -10.13 7.38 2.98
CA THR A 707 -10.66 6.63 4.13
C THR A 707 -12.00 5.97 3.81
N ALA A 708 -12.93 6.70 3.16
CA ALA A 708 -14.24 6.18 2.79
C ALA A 708 -14.14 5.05 1.75
N ILE A 709 -13.32 5.24 0.71
CA ILE A 709 -13.11 4.24 -0.33
C ILE A 709 -12.38 3.01 0.23
N SER A 710 -11.37 3.21 1.08
CA SER A 710 -10.68 2.11 1.75
C SER A 710 -11.63 1.32 2.67
N GLY A 711 -12.53 2.01 3.40
CA GLY A 711 -13.59 1.36 4.19
C GLY A 711 -14.57 0.57 3.32
N ALA A 712 -14.93 1.08 2.13
CA ALA A 712 -15.75 0.35 1.17
C ALA A 712 -15.05 -0.92 0.65
N ILE A 713 -13.75 -0.88 0.35
CA ILE A 713 -12.97 -2.06 -0.06
C ILE A 713 -12.97 -3.12 1.03
N LEU A 714 -12.75 -2.73 2.30
CA LEU A 714 -12.79 -3.65 3.44
C LEU A 714 -14.16 -4.30 3.57
N LYS A 715 -15.24 -3.52 3.44
CA LYS A 715 -16.61 -4.06 3.43
C LYS A 715 -16.85 -5.05 2.29
N LEU A 716 -16.38 -4.76 1.08
CA LEU A 716 -16.46 -5.69 -0.05
C LEU A 716 -15.64 -6.97 0.16
N GLN A 717 -14.55 -6.89 0.93
CA GLN A 717 -13.73 -8.03 1.32
C GLN A 717 -14.43 -8.89 2.37
N GLU A 718 -15.02 -8.28 3.41
CA GLU A 718 -15.79 -8.95 4.46
C GLU A 718 -17.04 -9.66 3.89
N GLU A 719 -17.73 -9.02 2.94
CA GLU A 719 -18.88 -9.62 2.23
C GLU A 719 -18.46 -10.71 1.22
N GLY A 720 -17.16 -10.94 1.00
CA GLY A 720 -16.66 -11.90 0.01
C GLY A 720 -16.87 -11.50 -1.46
N LYS A 721 -17.35 -10.27 -1.73
CA LYS A 721 -17.61 -9.76 -3.09
C LYS A 721 -16.35 -9.68 -3.94
N LEU A 722 -15.22 -9.27 -3.36
CA LEU A 722 -13.95 -9.23 -4.10
C LEU A 722 -13.55 -10.61 -4.65
N HIS A 723 -13.81 -11.67 -3.88
CA HIS A 723 -13.55 -13.05 -4.30
C HIS A 723 -14.53 -13.49 -5.42
N MET A 724 -15.82 -13.16 -5.28
CA MET A 724 -16.81 -13.44 -6.33
C MET A 724 -16.46 -12.75 -7.66
N LEU A 725 -16.05 -11.48 -7.61
CA LEU A 725 -15.58 -10.75 -8.80
C LEU A 725 -14.32 -11.38 -9.39
N LYS A 726 -13.37 -11.82 -8.55
CA LYS A 726 -12.14 -12.49 -9.03
C LYS A 726 -12.49 -13.79 -9.76
N THR A 727 -13.32 -14.65 -9.15
CA THR A 727 -13.75 -15.91 -9.77
C THR A 727 -14.45 -15.68 -11.11
N ARG A 728 -15.37 -14.70 -11.17
CA ARG A 728 -16.07 -14.33 -12.41
C ARG A 728 -15.11 -13.97 -13.55
N TRP A 729 -14.16 -13.08 -13.30
CA TRP A 729 -13.29 -12.55 -14.35
C TRP A 729 -12.12 -13.47 -14.72
N TRP A 730 -11.63 -14.29 -13.78
CA TRP A 730 -10.55 -15.23 -14.05
C TRP A 730 -11.06 -16.55 -14.65
N LYS A 731 -12.10 -17.14 -14.06
CA LYS A 731 -12.53 -18.53 -14.33
C LYS A 731 -13.81 -18.67 -15.13
N GLU A 732 -14.69 -17.68 -15.17
CA GLU A 732 -16.02 -17.84 -15.81
C GLU A 732 -16.12 -17.08 -17.15
N LYS A 733 -15.62 -15.85 -17.20
CA LYS A 733 -15.74 -14.99 -18.40
C LYS A 733 -14.56 -15.12 -19.35
N ARG A 734 -14.78 -14.74 -20.63
CA ARG A 734 -13.75 -14.60 -21.67
C ARG A 734 -12.85 -15.86 -21.79
N GLY A 735 -13.45 -17.06 -21.82
CA GLY A 735 -12.72 -18.33 -21.95
C GLY A 735 -11.92 -18.75 -20.71
N GLY A 736 -12.25 -18.22 -19.52
CA GLY A 736 -11.70 -18.77 -18.27
C GLY A 736 -12.22 -20.18 -18.02
N GLY A 737 -11.43 -21.03 -17.35
CA GLY A 737 -11.80 -22.39 -17.00
C GLY A 737 -11.67 -23.41 -18.13
N SER A 738 -11.19 -23.01 -19.32
CA SER A 738 -11.00 -23.93 -20.46
C SER A 738 -10.03 -25.07 -20.16
N CYS A 739 -9.10 -24.88 -19.21
CA CYS A 739 -8.11 -25.88 -18.84
C CYS A 739 -8.53 -26.82 -17.69
N ARG A 740 -9.78 -26.77 -17.20
CA ARG A 740 -10.27 -27.67 -16.12
C ARG A 740 -10.50 -29.12 -16.55
N ASP A 741 -10.74 -29.37 -17.83
CA ASP A 741 -11.06 -30.72 -18.34
C ASP A 741 -9.83 -31.62 -18.51
N ASP A 742 -8.62 -31.07 -18.56
CA ASP A 742 -7.39 -31.86 -18.69
C ASP A 742 -6.95 -32.51 -17.37
N THR A 743 -7.25 -31.88 -16.24
CA THR A 743 -6.91 -32.44 -14.92
C THR A 743 -7.88 -33.57 -14.53
N SER A 744 -9.16 -33.48 -14.87
CA SER A 744 -10.16 -34.51 -14.53
C SER A 744 -10.08 -35.77 -15.41
N LYS A 745 -9.62 -35.66 -16.66
CA LYS A 745 -9.38 -36.82 -17.54
C LYS A 745 -8.11 -37.60 -17.18
N SER A 746 -7.17 -36.99 -16.46
CA SER A 746 -5.89 -37.61 -16.11
C SER A 746 -5.90 -38.44 -14.82
N SER A 747 -6.95 -38.35 -14.00
CA SER A 747 -6.95 -38.91 -12.64
C SER A 747 -7.87 -40.14 -12.42
N SER A 748 -8.56 -40.65 -13.45
CA SER A 748 -9.57 -41.72 -13.23
C SER A 748 -9.64 -42.83 -14.28
N ALA A 749 -8.93 -42.73 -15.39
CA ALA A 749 -8.76 -43.85 -16.31
C ALA A 749 -7.37 -44.45 -16.10
N ALA A 750 -7.29 -45.73 -15.75
CA ALA A 750 -6.03 -46.46 -15.79
C ALA A 750 -5.46 -46.34 -17.21
N ASN A 751 -4.30 -45.69 -17.37
CA ASN A 751 -3.64 -45.58 -18.66
C ASN A 751 -3.33 -46.99 -19.19
N GLU A 752 -3.73 -47.28 -20.43
CA GLU A 752 -3.35 -48.53 -21.10
C GLU A 752 -1.83 -48.60 -21.24
N LEU A 753 -1.24 -49.77 -20.98
CA LEU A 753 0.20 -49.97 -21.16
C LEU A 753 0.52 -49.97 -22.67
N GLY A 754 1.08 -48.87 -23.15
CA GLY A 754 1.53 -48.75 -24.54
C GLY A 754 2.78 -49.59 -24.85
N LEU A 755 3.00 -49.86 -26.14
CA LEU A 755 4.20 -50.56 -26.65
C LEU A 755 5.51 -49.89 -26.20
N ALA A 756 5.52 -48.57 -26.00
CA ALA A 756 6.69 -47.84 -25.50
C ALA A 756 7.16 -48.31 -24.10
N ASN A 757 6.23 -48.80 -23.26
CA ASN A 757 6.55 -49.24 -21.89
C ASN A 757 7.13 -50.65 -21.85
N VAL A 758 6.78 -51.50 -22.84
CA VAL A 758 7.16 -52.93 -22.88
C VAL A 758 8.13 -53.23 -24.02
N GLY A 759 8.42 -52.27 -24.89
CA GLY A 759 9.24 -52.43 -26.09
C GLY A 759 10.63 -53.02 -25.84
N GLY A 760 11.28 -52.68 -24.72
CA GLY A 760 12.59 -53.24 -24.37
C GLY A 760 12.59 -54.75 -24.15
N VAL A 761 11.49 -55.33 -23.67
CA VAL A 761 11.37 -56.78 -23.46
C VAL A 761 11.40 -57.53 -24.80
N PHE A 762 10.74 -57.00 -25.83
CA PHE A 762 10.77 -57.56 -27.17
C PHE A 762 12.16 -57.50 -27.80
N VAL A 763 12.91 -56.43 -27.54
CA VAL A 763 14.30 -56.29 -28.02
C VAL A 763 15.21 -57.35 -27.39
N VAL A 764 15.08 -57.58 -26.08
CA VAL A 764 15.84 -58.63 -25.38
C VAL A 764 15.49 -60.03 -25.92
N LEU A 765 14.21 -60.31 -26.15
CA LEU A 765 13.76 -61.58 -26.72
C LEU A 765 14.37 -61.84 -28.10
N MET A 766 14.28 -60.87 -29.02
CA MET A 766 14.86 -61.00 -30.36
C MET A 766 16.39 -61.16 -30.31
N GLY A 767 17.06 -60.41 -29.42
CA GLY A 767 18.49 -60.55 -29.19
C GLY A 767 18.87 -61.95 -28.69
N GLY A 768 18.13 -62.48 -27.72
CA GLY A 768 18.34 -63.82 -27.17
C GLY A 768 18.15 -64.93 -28.21
N MET A 769 17.10 -64.85 -29.02
CA MET A 769 16.89 -65.79 -30.14
C MET A 769 18.02 -65.73 -31.17
N GLY A 770 18.49 -64.52 -31.51
CA GLY A 770 19.62 -64.34 -32.41
C GLY A 770 20.90 -64.97 -31.90
N VAL A 771 21.24 -64.77 -30.62
CA VAL A 771 22.41 -65.38 -29.98
C VAL A 771 22.27 -66.91 -29.96
N ALA A 772 21.10 -67.44 -29.64
CA ALA A 772 20.86 -68.89 -29.64
C ALA A 772 21.06 -69.51 -31.04
N CYS A 773 20.57 -68.85 -32.10
CA CYS A 773 20.81 -69.29 -33.47
C CYS A 773 22.31 -69.29 -33.83
N VAL A 774 23.05 -68.27 -33.43
CA VAL A 774 24.51 -68.20 -33.64
C VAL A 774 25.23 -69.31 -32.89
N ILE A 775 24.86 -69.58 -31.63
CA ILE A 775 25.43 -70.68 -30.84
C ILE A 775 25.14 -72.02 -31.52
N ALA A 776 23.91 -72.28 -31.96
CA ALA A 776 23.55 -73.52 -32.64
C ALA A 776 24.34 -73.73 -33.95
N VAL A 777 24.56 -72.66 -34.73
CA VAL A 777 25.41 -72.72 -35.93
C VAL A 777 26.86 -73.00 -35.55
N CYS A 778 27.39 -72.35 -34.52
CA CYS A 778 28.74 -72.61 -34.02
C CYS A 778 28.92 -74.04 -33.51
N GLU A 779 27.96 -74.57 -32.75
CA GLU A 779 27.94 -75.95 -32.26
C GLU A 779 27.89 -76.95 -33.41
N PHE A 780 27.04 -76.70 -34.41
CA PHE A 780 26.95 -77.52 -35.61
C PHE A 780 28.30 -77.54 -36.35
N VAL A 781 28.89 -76.36 -36.61
CA VAL A 781 30.20 -76.26 -37.29
C VAL A 781 31.31 -76.95 -36.48
N TRP A 782 31.34 -76.77 -35.16
CA TRP A 782 32.34 -77.40 -34.30
C TRP A 782 32.17 -78.93 -34.30
N LYS A 783 30.95 -79.43 -34.12
CA LYS A 783 30.65 -80.86 -34.10
C LYS A 783 30.93 -81.51 -35.45
N SER A 784 30.53 -80.88 -36.56
CA SER A 784 30.86 -81.34 -37.91
C SER A 784 32.37 -81.41 -38.14
N ARG A 785 33.14 -80.42 -37.65
CA ARG A 785 34.60 -80.45 -37.75
C ARG A 785 35.23 -81.54 -36.88
N LYS A 786 34.71 -81.77 -35.67
CA LYS A 786 35.19 -82.84 -34.77
C LYS A 786 34.91 -84.23 -35.35
N VAL A 787 33.70 -84.46 -35.86
CA VAL A 787 33.32 -85.72 -36.54
C VAL A 787 34.17 -85.94 -37.79
N ALA A 788 34.40 -84.89 -38.61
CA ALA A 788 35.28 -85.00 -39.78
C ALA A 788 36.75 -85.32 -39.41
N ILE A 789 37.23 -84.87 -38.25
CA ILE A 789 38.56 -85.22 -37.72
C ILE A 789 38.59 -86.66 -37.18
N GLU A 790 37.53 -87.10 -36.50
CA GLU A 790 37.39 -88.47 -35.99
C GLU A 790 37.26 -89.49 -37.13
N GLU A 791 36.47 -89.21 -38.17
CA GLU A 791 36.38 -90.04 -39.38
C GLU A 791 37.72 -90.09 -40.15
N ARG A 792 38.49 -88.99 -40.17
CA ARG A 792 39.86 -88.99 -40.74
C ARG A 792 40.83 -89.81 -39.91
N LYS A 793 40.72 -89.80 -38.57
CA LYS A 793 41.53 -90.66 -37.68
C LYS A 793 41.16 -92.14 -37.84
N GLN A 794 39.87 -92.47 -37.93
CA GLN A 794 39.37 -93.83 -38.22
C GLN A 794 39.82 -94.32 -39.59
N LYS A 795 39.80 -93.49 -40.64
CA LYS A 795 40.34 -93.85 -41.97
C LYS A 795 41.86 -94.09 -41.99
N SER A 796 42.63 -93.53 -41.05
CA SER A 796 44.07 -93.82 -40.94
C SER A 796 44.39 -95.12 -40.19
N SER A 797 43.45 -95.63 -39.39
CA SER A 797 43.58 -96.88 -38.64
C SER A 797 42.73 -97.97 -39.30
N GLY A 798 43.21 -98.52 -40.40
CA GLY A 798 42.44 -99.44 -41.24
C GLY A 798 41.88 -100.66 -40.49
N LYS A 799 40.54 -100.77 -40.43
CA LYS A 799 39.76 -102.01 -40.33
C LYS A 799 38.34 -101.79 -40.89
N PRO A 800 37.69 -102.81 -41.49
CA PRO A 800 36.55 -102.63 -42.38
C PRO A 800 35.17 -102.63 -41.68
N ILE A 801 34.19 -102.14 -42.43
CA ILE A 801 32.77 -101.89 -42.14
C ILE A 801 31.97 -103.21 -42.10
N CYS A 802 31.05 -103.36 -41.13
CA CYS A 802 29.72 -103.98 -41.29
C CYS A 802 28.82 -103.76 -40.03
N GLU A 803 27.59 -103.28 -40.29
CA GLU A 803 26.29 -103.43 -39.58
C GLU A 803 26.17 -103.08 -38.07
N GLY A 804 25.10 -102.45 -37.58
CA GLY A 804 23.77 -102.24 -38.15
C GLY A 804 22.92 -101.22 -37.37
N PHE A 805 21.80 -100.90 -38.02
CA PHE A 805 20.63 -100.16 -37.54
C PHE A 805 20.00 -100.81 -36.30
N THR A 806 19.80 -100.03 -35.23
CA THR A 806 18.85 -100.13 -34.08
C THR A 806 19.54 -99.35 -32.94
N ASP A 807 19.11 -98.18 -32.46
CA ASP A 807 17.80 -97.87 -31.90
C ASP A 807 17.50 -96.35 -32.02
N LEU A 808 16.30 -96.06 -32.51
CA LEU A 808 15.61 -94.79 -32.34
C LEU A 808 14.31 -95.15 -31.62
N HIS A 809 14.27 -94.90 -30.32
CA HIS A 809 13.06 -94.61 -29.59
C HIS A 809 13.33 -93.70 -28.40
#